data_AF-A0A7M3Z5V4-F1
#
_entry.id   AF-A0A7M3Z5V4-F1
#
_cell.length_a   1.000
_cell.length_b   1.000
_cell.length_c   1.000
_cell.angle_alpha   90.00
_cell.angle_beta   90.00
_cell.angle_gamma   90.00
#
_symmetry.space_group_name_H-M   'P 1'
#
loop_
_entity.id
_entity.type
_entity.pdbx_description
1 polymer ?
#
loop_
_entity_poly.entity_id
_entity_poly.type
_entity_poly.pdbx_seq_one_letter_code
_entity_poly.pdbx_strand_id
1 'polypeptide(L)'
;MGWTSRRTRAVFLTALMMLVLTPTSGAQSEANTVLDERMNIIDLSPNQDTTVQVETGANTSVLLSWSCGACTVVVDDTPTHITTTNHGASMVSVHVEESETLDISLSSTSAESMTLMILRNINNDELHALRPSPETAVVSAQLRTCLKPTDCIDLTTENLTSQSSVTVGEIALHTGEVHASEDQHLVFNASQGDTLEWQWLATTHAVQLQIYHQTSAEEVLLNDPHTSNSMFSQIGQTTATAAYWTAPDDGRFVARISTDDAHAIWGALAFMHPHRPVDSLVGLNLTEGVQVLGHANTTSPFDWSEVEALKVEAKGGDVEISVDQLLSGAWVKGAPSILQDGDSITVFPYPDVSVGRLQVVNTSVFSLNVNLESFSDANGLEAPSYLPQDLETENASWPVVNLSEAASGELTLAVHDTTDTYRIVVDGWEDSIHFVQFVVDGEIDGLELQLWDIDQTTSETLATDITRPIGDQLKIGLQVGRGTHYLQIRFQNASEATPHLWGEDVEPRSYVLQPSYSLIDEGEEPWFPPSDDAVYWGNIARWFMGVLFLLPVLYLGVHVQRSRSYAASVAEKKQRLAWYTSRLDSGESNVKQARTDMAKALHAVAQLAWQDGLEAWGPKRLEHRTEDVALAVWSVDERLANQEGAWPIVVGVHVINGTWDLAALRFDAPEGEPYEVVHVEPRFLFQGEEVFLDTMGPGHRTYLVVELSGTAAQVDLELNGRMDGEPFAARIPESLVRSESTS
;
A
#
# COMPACT_ATOMS: atom_id res chain seq x y z
N MET A 1 55.53 -13.41 -56.81
CA MET A 1 56.22 -12.29 -57.50
C MET A 1 55.45 -11.01 -57.16
N GLY A 2 56.00 -9.93 -56.63
CA GLY A 2 57.36 -9.59 -56.26
C GLY A 2 57.29 -8.49 -55.19
N TRP A 3 58.34 -8.43 -54.39
CA TRP A 3 58.52 -7.48 -53.29
C TRP A 3 58.41 -6.01 -53.74
N THR A 4 57.56 -5.24 -53.06
CA THR A 4 57.78 -3.79 -52.86
C THR A 4 57.40 -3.41 -51.43
N SER A 5 58.40 -3.62 -50.56
CA SER A 5 58.81 -2.75 -49.44
C SER A 5 57.78 -2.30 -48.39
N ARG A 6 57.88 -2.88 -47.18
CA ARG A 6 57.33 -2.30 -45.94
C ARG A 6 57.78 -0.84 -45.70
N ARG A 7 58.87 -0.36 -46.32
CA ARG A 7 59.34 1.03 -46.14
C ARG A 7 58.44 2.06 -46.82
N THR A 8 57.79 1.72 -47.94
CA THR A 8 56.90 2.68 -48.63
C THR A 8 55.60 2.91 -47.86
N ARG A 9 55.08 1.89 -47.15
CA ARG A 9 53.92 2.07 -46.27
C ARG A 9 54.26 2.85 -45.00
N ALA A 10 55.46 2.65 -44.43
CA ALA A 10 55.92 3.41 -43.28
C ALA A 10 56.11 4.90 -43.59
N VAL A 11 56.69 5.22 -44.76
CA VAL A 11 56.88 6.62 -45.21
C VAL A 11 55.55 7.30 -45.53
N PHE A 12 54.58 6.57 -46.09
CA PHE A 12 53.24 7.14 -46.32
C PHE A 12 52.48 7.38 -45.02
N LEU A 13 52.62 6.50 -44.01
CA LEU A 13 52.01 6.71 -42.70
C LEU A 13 52.69 7.84 -41.92
N THR A 14 54.03 7.97 -41.96
CA THR A 14 54.73 9.09 -41.30
C THR A 14 54.50 10.42 -42.00
N ALA A 15 54.33 10.44 -43.33
CA ALA A 15 53.92 11.65 -44.06
C ALA A 15 52.47 12.05 -43.71
N LEU A 16 51.55 11.08 -43.61
CA LEU A 16 50.17 11.33 -43.19
C LEU A 16 50.10 11.83 -41.74
N MET A 17 50.95 11.29 -40.85
CA MET A 17 51.01 11.67 -39.43
C MET A 17 51.73 13.02 -39.22
N MET A 18 52.67 13.40 -40.09
CA MET A 18 53.24 14.77 -40.11
C MET A 18 52.26 15.82 -40.63
N LEU A 19 51.33 15.47 -41.52
CA LEU A 19 50.27 16.37 -41.99
C LEU A 19 49.16 16.60 -40.94
N VAL A 20 49.05 15.73 -39.93
CA VAL A 20 48.16 15.94 -38.76
C VAL A 20 48.85 16.76 -37.66
N LEU A 21 50.18 16.92 -37.74
CA LEU A 21 51.00 17.65 -36.75
C LEU A 21 51.45 19.04 -37.21
N THR A 22 50.99 19.53 -38.37
CA THR A 22 51.13 20.96 -38.66
C THR A 22 50.10 21.71 -37.82
N PRO A 23 50.51 22.52 -36.82
CA PRO A 23 49.58 23.48 -36.24
C PRO A 23 49.12 24.36 -37.40
N THR A 24 47.83 24.35 -37.69
CA THR A 24 47.23 25.47 -38.40
C THR A 24 47.39 26.65 -37.47
N SER A 25 48.48 27.41 -37.65
CA SER A 25 48.49 28.82 -37.28
C SER A 25 47.48 29.49 -38.21
N GLY A 26 46.19 29.27 -37.93
CA GLY A 26 45.18 30.24 -38.29
C GLY A 26 45.65 31.51 -37.61
N ALA A 27 45.88 32.56 -38.39
CA ALA A 27 45.88 33.89 -37.83
C ALA A 27 44.53 34.03 -37.12
N GLN A 28 44.53 33.84 -35.79
CA GLN A 28 43.43 34.29 -34.97
C GLN A 28 43.44 35.80 -35.17
N SER A 29 42.48 36.28 -35.96
CA SER A 29 41.91 37.59 -35.70
C SER A 29 41.62 37.60 -34.20
N GLU A 30 42.29 38.47 -33.45
CA GLU A 30 41.88 38.82 -32.09
C GLU A 30 40.40 39.20 -32.19
N ALA A 31 39.53 38.27 -31.80
CA ALA A 31 38.12 38.56 -31.68
C ALA A 31 37.97 39.18 -30.30
N ASN A 32 37.90 40.51 -30.25
CA ASN A 32 37.62 41.23 -29.01
C ASN A 32 36.32 40.68 -28.42
N THR A 33 36.39 40.24 -27.17
CA THR A 33 35.22 39.73 -26.46
C THR A 33 34.53 40.91 -25.80
N VAL A 34 33.32 41.23 -26.26
CA VAL A 34 32.46 42.23 -25.62
C VAL A 34 31.85 41.59 -24.38
N LEU A 35 32.04 42.22 -23.21
CA LEU A 35 31.47 41.75 -21.95
C LEU A 35 30.11 42.41 -21.75
N ASP A 36 29.06 41.59 -21.59
CA ASP A 36 27.69 42.07 -21.40
C ASP A 36 27.09 41.67 -20.04
N GLU A 37 27.73 40.74 -19.32
CA GLU A 37 27.28 40.33 -17.99
C GLU A 37 27.91 41.19 -16.90
N ARG A 38 27.20 41.37 -15.78
CA ARG A 38 27.75 42.05 -14.59
C ARG A 38 28.95 41.31 -14.00
N MET A 39 28.91 39.97 -14.03
CA MET A 39 29.93 39.08 -13.48
C MET A 39 30.44 38.19 -14.59
N ASN A 40 31.73 38.25 -14.90
CA ASN A 40 32.35 37.51 -16.00
C ASN A 40 33.46 36.62 -15.46
N ILE A 41 33.50 35.36 -15.91
CA ILE A 41 34.61 34.45 -15.62
C ILE A 41 35.46 34.34 -16.89
N ILE A 42 36.74 34.68 -16.78
CA ILE A 42 37.66 34.78 -17.92
C ILE A 42 38.89 33.93 -17.60
N ASP A 43 39.14 32.91 -18.44
CA ASP A 43 40.34 32.09 -18.33
C ASP A 43 41.55 32.82 -18.93
N LEU A 44 42.57 33.06 -18.12
CA LEU A 44 43.80 33.73 -18.52
C LEU A 44 44.93 32.73 -18.70
N SER A 45 45.69 32.92 -19.78
CA SER A 45 46.91 32.15 -20.05
C SER A 45 48.16 32.92 -19.59
N PRO A 46 49.21 32.22 -19.12
CA PRO A 46 50.41 32.87 -18.61
C PRO A 46 51.08 33.76 -19.66
N ASN A 47 51.32 35.03 -19.31
CA ASN A 47 52.00 36.05 -20.13
C ASN A 47 51.35 36.27 -21.51
N GLN A 48 50.04 36.06 -21.61
CA GLN A 48 49.25 36.41 -22.78
C GLN A 48 48.23 37.48 -22.38
N ASP A 49 48.27 38.62 -23.08
CA ASP A 49 47.30 39.68 -22.88
C ASP A 49 46.00 39.31 -23.60
N THR A 50 44.89 39.51 -22.91
CA THR A 50 43.53 39.31 -23.42
C THR A 50 42.80 40.65 -23.35
N THR A 51 42.33 41.15 -24.49
CA THR A 51 41.58 42.41 -24.54
C THR A 51 40.09 42.15 -24.52
N VAL A 52 39.38 42.84 -23.64
CA VAL A 52 37.92 42.84 -23.54
C VAL A 52 37.38 44.25 -23.70
N GLN A 53 36.16 44.35 -24.20
CA GLN A 53 35.51 45.61 -24.53
C GLN A 53 34.24 45.84 -23.70
N VAL A 54 34.06 47.08 -23.24
CA VAL A 54 32.86 47.51 -22.49
C VAL A 54 32.31 48.78 -23.13
N GLU A 55 31.05 48.73 -23.56
CA GLU A 55 30.36 49.91 -24.11
C GLU A 55 29.83 50.82 -22.99
N THR A 56 30.01 52.13 -23.14
CA THR A 56 29.66 53.12 -22.12
C THR A 56 28.92 54.34 -22.68
N GLY A 57 28.03 54.90 -21.87
CA GLY A 57 27.33 56.16 -22.14
C GLY A 57 28.20 57.39 -21.85
N ALA A 58 27.87 58.52 -22.48
CA ALA A 58 28.51 59.80 -22.21
C ALA A 58 28.20 60.29 -20.78
N ASN A 59 29.19 60.92 -20.14
CA ASN A 59 29.13 61.43 -18.78
C ASN A 59 28.68 60.37 -17.76
N THR A 60 29.27 59.17 -17.84
CA THR A 60 29.02 58.07 -16.90
C THR A 60 30.33 57.52 -16.37
N SER A 61 30.26 56.84 -15.24
CA SER A 61 31.38 56.08 -14.71
C SER A 61 31.17 54.57 -14.87
N VAL A 62 32.30 53.86 -14.85
CA VAL A 62 32.38 52.40 -14.82
C VAL A 62 33.20 52.00 -13.61
N LEU A 63 32.72 51.01 -12.86
CA LEU A 63 33.47 50.39 -11.78
C LEU A 63 33.84 48.96 -12.16
N LEU A 64 35.13 48.69 -12.20
CA LEU A 64 35.72 47.38 -12.46
C LEU A 64 36.29 46.84 -11.15
N SER A 65 35.95 45.60 -10.81
CA SER A 65 36.57 44.89 -9.69
C SER A 65 36.85 43.45 -10.09
N TRP A 66 37.97 42.88 -9.65
CA TRP A 66 38.34 41.52 -10.04
C TRP A 66 38.93 40.71 -8.88
N SER A 67 38.87 39.39 -9.03
CA SER A 67 39.51 38.43 -8.11
C SER A 67 40.26 37.37 -8.90
N CYS A 68 41.55 37.24 -8.58
CA CYS A 68 42.49 36.29 -9.15
C CYS A 68 43.76 36.27 -8.26
N GLY A 69 44.65 35.30 -8.48
CA GLY A 69 45.90 35.18 -7.75
C GLY A 69 47.01 36.10 -8.25
N ALA A 70 47.21 36.20 -9.57
CA ALA A 70 48.35 36.93 -10.15
C ALA A 70 48.01 37.73 -11.42
N CYS A 71 46.73 38.05 -11.62
CA CYS A 71 46.28 38.81 -12.76
C CYS A 71 46.32 40.33 -12.53
N THR A 72 46.42 41.07 -13.62
CA THR A 72 46.38 42.53 -13.66
C THR A 72 45.39 43.00 -14.71
N VAL A 73 44.66 44.05 -14.37
CA VAL A 73 43.66 44.70 -15.23
C VAL A 73 44.12 46.13 -15.50
N VAL A 74 44.22 46.49 -16.78
CA VAL A 74 44.62 47.82 -17.24
C VAL A 74 43.59 48.33 -18.22
N VAL A 75 43.06 49.53 -17.98
CA VAL A 75 42.13 50.22 -18.89
C VAL A 75 42.95 51.13 -19.79
N ASP A 76 42.68 51.14 -21.09
CA ASP A 76 43.26 52.12 -22.01
C ASP A 76 42.67 53.51 -21.73
N ASP A 77 43.50 54.41 -21.19
CA ASP A 77 43.16 55.79 -20.89
C ASP A 77 43.85 56.78 -21.84
N THR A 78 44.31 56.31 -23.01
CA THR A 78 44.88 57.19 -24.04
C THR A 78 43.89 58.22 -24.60
N PRO A 79 42.57 57.97 -24.70
CA PRO A 79 41.60 58.99 -25.07
C PRO A 79 41.49 60.07 -23.99
N THR A 80 41.56 61.34 -24.38
CA THR A 80 41.61 62.48 -23.44
C THR A 80 40.34 62.71 -22.62
N HIS A 81 39.26 62.01 -22.94
CA HIS A 81 37.94 62.09 -22.31
C HIS A 81 37.65 60.92 -21.36
N ILE A 82 38.66 60.05 -21.15
CA ILE A 82 38.66 58.98 -20.18
C ILE A 82 39.56 59.38 -19.01
N THR A 83 39.07 59.21 -17.79
CA THR A 83 39.89 59.34 -16.58
C THR A 83 39.80 58.07 -15.74
N THR A 84 40.94 57.48 -15.41
CA THR A 84 41.03 56.25 -14.62
C THR A 84 41.53 56.57 -13.20
N THR A 85 40.99 55.88 -12.21
CA THR A 85 41.43 55.98 -10.81
C THR A 85 41.52 54.58 -10.22
N ASN A 86 42.70 54.22 -9.72
CA ASN A 86 42.95 52.92 -9.09
C ASN A 86 42.55 52.96 -7.62
N HIS A 87 41.79 51.96 -7.18
CA HIS A 87 41.34 51.79 -5.80
C HIS A 87 41.93 50.49 -5.24
N GLY A 88 43.11 50.59 -4.65
CA GLY A 88 43.84 49.41 -4.18
C GLY A 88 44.41 48.57 -5.33
N ALA A 89 44.39 47.25 -5.18
CA ALA A 89 45.03 46.31 -6.13
C ALA A 89 44.05 45.54 -7.03
N SER A 90 42.75 45.65 -6.77
CA SER A 90 41.71 44.81 -7.38
C SER A 90 40.45 45.57 -7.80
N MET A 91 40.54 46.91 -7.90
CA MET A 91 39.44 47.76 -8.30
C MET A 91 39.93 49.03 -9.02
N VAL A 92 39.19 49.43 -10.05
CA VAL A 92 39.42 50.65 -10.84
C VAL A 92 38.08 51.30 -11.15
N SER A 93 38.01 52.62 -10.98
CA SER A 93 36.92 53.41 -11.55
C SER A 93 37.38 54.15 -12.80
N VAL A 94 36.51 54.24 -13.78
CA VAL A 94 36.74 54.95 -15.04
C VAL A 94 35.60 55.95 -15.22
N HIS A 95 35.90 57.22 -15.42
CA HIS A 95 34.90 58.22 -15.79
C HIS A 95 35.07 58.58 -17.27
N VAL A 96 33.95 58.60 -17.99
CA VAL A 96 33.88 58.74 -19.44
C VAL A 96 33.00 59.94 -19.79
N GLU A 97 33.58 60.99 -20.41
CA GLU A 97 32.83 62.21 -20.76
C GLU A 97 31.98 62.05 -22.04
N GLU A 98 32.44 61.27 -23.02
CA GLU A 98 31.78 61.02 -24.31
C GLU A 98 31.55 59.51 -24.52
N SER A 99 30.43 59.11 -25.14
CA SER A 99 30.13 57.69 -25.38
C SER A 99 31.25 56.99 -26.15
N GLU A 100 31.88 56.00 -25.51
CA GLU A 100 33.02 55.26 -26.06
C GLU A 100 32.97 53.77 -25.65
N THR A 101 33.74 52.95 -26.38
CA THR A 101 34.02 51.55 -26.01
C THR A 101 35.36 51.49 -25.30
N LEU A 102 35.36 51.12 -24.02
CA LEU A 102 36.57 50.97 -23.22
C LEU A 102 37.30 49.67 -23.60
N ASP A 103 38.57 49.80 -23.99
CA ASP A 103 39.47 48.67 -24.18
C ASP A 103 40.17 48.33 -22.86
N ILE A 104 39.96 47.10 -22.36
CA ILE A 104 40.50 46.63 -21.09
C ILE A 104 41.45 45.47 -21.38
N SER A 105 42.71 45.65 -21.03
CA SER A 105 43.77 44.64 -21.14
C SER A 105 43.87 43.83 -19.87
N LEU A 106 43.72 42.51 -20.00
CA LEU A 106 43.78 41.53 -18.92
C LEU A 106 45.00 40.65 -19.11
N SER A 107 45.82 40.46 -18.07
CA SER A 107 46.99 39.59 -18.16
C SER A 107 47.26 38.88 -16.84
N SER A 108 47.91 37.72 -16.87
CA SER A 108 48.35 37.00 -15.67
C SER A 108 49.71 36.35 -15.87
N THR A 109 50.46 36.18 -14.78
CA THR A 109 51.74 35.45 -14.79
C THR A 109 51.56 33.93 -14.68
N SER A 110 50.34 33.45 -14.40
CA SER A 110 49.99 32.04 -14.28
C SER A 110 48.71 31.70 -15.04
N ALA A 111 48.46 30.41 -15.29
CA ALA A 111 47.20 29.96 -15.86
C ALA A 111 46.15 29.94 -14.74
N GLU A 112 45.14 30.80 -14.85
CA GLU A 112 44.10 30.94 -13.82
C GLU A 112 42.79 31.46 -14.42
N SER A 113 41.68 31.23 -13.71
CA SER A 113 40.39 31.83 -14.03
C SER A 113 40.21 33.09 -13.19
N MET A 114 40.05 34.24 -13.85
CA MET A 114 39.74 35.51 -13.22
C MET A 114 38.23 35.72 -13.17
N THR A 115 37.72 36.19 -12.03
CA THR A 115 36.35 36.73 -11.95
C THR A 115 36.41 38.25 -12.03
N LEU A 116 35.68 38.85 -12.97
CA LEU A 116 35.61 40.29 -13.22
C LEU A 116 34.17 40.78 -13.07
N MET A 117 33.94 41.70 -12.12
CA MET A 117 32.69 42.43 -11.98
C MET A 117 32.78 43.77 -12.70
N ILE A 118 31.71 44.11 -13.41
CA ILE A 118 31.58 45.36 -14.17
C ILE A 118 30.25 46.01 -13.80
N LEU A 119 30.32 47.23 -13.29
CA LEU A 119 29.18 48.12 -13.14
C LEU A 119 29.34 49.26 -14.15
N ARG A 120 28.44 49.33 -15.13
CA ARG A 120 28.50 50.26 -16.26
C ARG A 120 27.46 51.37 -16.13
N ASN A 121 27.66 52.47 -16.85
CA ASN A 121 26.72 53.58 -16.95
C ASN A 121 26.30 54.14 -15.58
N ILE A 122 27.24 54.20 -14.63
CA ILE A 122 26.99 54.76 -13.30
C ILE A 122 26.81 56.27 -13.46
N ASN A 123 25.65 56.76 -13.04
CA ASN A 123 25.33 58.17 -12.97
C ASN A 123 24.31 58.39 -11.84
N ASN A 124 23.90 59.65 -11.65
CA ASN A 124 22.96 60.03 -10.60
C ASN A 124 21.56 60.35 -11.12
N ASP A 125 21.20 59.94 -12.34
CA ASP A 125 19.93 60.33 -12.98
C ASP A 125 18.71 59.74 -12.25
N GLU A 126 18.86 58.57 -11.63
CA GLU A 126 17.82 57.90 -10.84
C GLU A 126 17.82 58.32 -9.36
N LEU A 127 18.77 59.18 -8.95
CA LEU A 127 18.95 59.61 -7.57
C LEU A 127 18.37 61.01 -7.33
N HIS A 128 17.89 61.24 -6.11
CA HIS A 128 17.40 62.55 -5.69
C HIS A 128 18.44 63.26 -4.80
N ALA A 129 18.98 64.37 -5.30
CA ALA A 129 19.90 65.22 -4.54
C ALA A 129 19.26 65.89 -3.30
N LEU A 130 17.93 66.10 -3.34
CA LEU A 130 17.18 66.61 -2.20
C LEU A 130 16.28 65.53 -1.64
N ARG A 131 16.33 65.39 -0.31
CA ARG A 131 15.46 64.49 0.41
C ARG A 131 13.98 64.88 0.20
N PRO A 132 13.12 63.97 -0.26
CA PRO A 132 11.71 64.29 -0.47
C PRO A 132 10.98 64.39 0.86
N SER A 133 10.09 65.37 1.02
CA SER A 133 9.18 65.45 2.16
C SER A 133 8.02 64.46 2.04
N PRO A 134 7.40 64.03 3.17
CA PRO A 134 6.27 63.09 3.20
C PRO A 134 5.17 63.34 2.15
N GLU A 135 4.74 64.59 1.99
CA GLU A 135 3.65 64.96 1.06
C GLU A 135 4.07 65.03 -0.42
N THR A 136 5.37 65.00 -0.71
CA THR A 136 5.87 65.13 -2.08
C THR A 136 5.75 63.81 -2.81
N ALA A 137 5.03 63.79 -3.93
CA ALA A 137 5.00 62.65 -4.83
C ALA A 137 6.36 62.48 -5.52
N VAL A 138 6.91 61.26 -5.44
CA VAL A 138 8.22 60.90 -6.00
C VAL A 138 8.08 59.55 -6.70
N VAL A 139 8.84 59.36 -7.78
CA VAL A 139 8.90 58.08 -8.49
C VAL A 139 9.69 57.10 -7.62
N SER A 140 9.08 55.96 -7.30
CA SER A 140 9.78 54.88 -6.60
C SER A 140 10.84 54.29 -7.54
N ALA A 141 12.04 54.09 -7.01
CA ALA A 141 13.07 53.30 -7.67
C ALA A 141 12.59 51.85 -7.81
N GLN A 142 13.14 51.16 -8.81
CA GLN A 142 12.86 49.74 -9.03
C GLN A 142 13.51 48.89 -7.93
N LEU A 143 12.97 47.72 -7.66
CA LEU A 143 13.56 46.73 -6.76
C LEU A 143 13.07 45.34 -7.17
N ARG A 144 13.74 44.29 -6.71
CA ARG A 144 13.25 42.92 -6.88
C ARG A 144 12.37 42.52 -5.70
N THR A 145 11.11 42.19 -5.98
CA THR A 145 10.18 41.68 -4.97
C THR A 145 10.25 40.16 -4.88
N CYS A 146 10.53 39.64 -3.69
CA CYS A 146 10.58 38.22 -3.38
C CYS A 146 9.21 37.75 -2.88
N LEU A 147 8.30 37.44 -3.80
CA LEU A 147 6.90 37.11 -3.45
C LEU A 147 6.82 35.98 -2.43
N LYS A 148 7.64 34.94 -2.59
CA LYS A 148 7.95 33.93 -1.56
C LYS A 148 9.40 34.07 -1.13
N PRO A 149 9.73 33.80 0.15
CA PRO A 149 11.11 33.80 0.61
C PRO A 149 12.02 32.86 -0.20
N THR A 150 11.52 31.69 -0.59
CA THR A 150 12.23 30.72 -1.44
C THR A 150 12.51 31.20 -2.87
N ASP A 151 11.89 32.29 -3.32
CA ASP A 151 12.16 32.87 -4.66
C ASP A 151 13.50 33.61 -4.71
N CYS A 152 14.06 33.94 -3.54
CA CYS A 152 15.29 34.72 -3.39
C CYS A 152 16.30 34.05 -2.46
N ILE A 153 15.86 33.33 -1.43
CA ILE A 153 16.76 32.66 -0.48
C ILE A 153 16.99 31.21 -0.92
N ASP A 154 18.25 30.80 -1.02
CA ASP A 154 18.65 29.41 -1.27
C ASP A 154 19.03 28.72 0.04
N LEU A 155 18.12 27.88 0.50
CA LEU A 155 18.21 27.17 1.77
C LEU A 155 19.31 26.09 1.77
N THR A 156 19.82 25.68 0.60
CA THR A 156 20.95 24.74 0.52
C THR A 156 22.28 25.36 0.93
N THR A 157 22.37 26.69 0.90
CA THR A 157 23.60 27.42 1.24
C THR A 157 23.69 27.79 2.73
N GLU A 158 22.64 27.51 3.51
CA GLU A 158 22.46 27.95 4.91
C GLU A 158 22.62 29.47 5.11
N ASN A 159 22.61 30.24 4.02
CA ASN A 159 22.70 31.69 4.01
C ASN A 159 21.32 32.28 3.71
N LEU A 160 20.84 33.14 4.61
CA LEU A 160 19.52 33.77 4.53
C LEU A 160 19.48 35.04 3.67
N THR A 161 20.62 35.47 3.10
CA THR A 161 20.64 36.63 2.20
C THR A 161 20.06 36.28 0.84
N SER A 162 19.31 37.21 0.23
CA SER A 162 18.75 37.02 -1.11
C SER A 162 19.84 36.82 -2.17
N GLN A 163 19.65 35.84 -3.03
CA GLN A 163 20.48 35.57 -4.18
C GLN A 163 19.92 36.20 -5.45
N SER A 164 20.81 36.84 -6.22
CA SER A 164 20.50 37.28 -7.58
C SER A 164 21.16 36.35 -8.58
N SER A 165 20.38 35.73 -9.46
CA SER A 165 20.95 35.10 -10.66
C SER A 165 21.58 36.19 -11.53
N VAL A 166 22.74 35.88 -12.14
CA VAL A 166 23.53 36.80 -12.97
C VAL A 166 22.72 37.30 -14.18
N THR A 167 21.72 36.53 -14.62
CA THR A 167 20.89 36.78 -15.82
C THR A 167 19.69 37.71 -15.61
N VAL A 168 19.31 38.03 -14.36
CA VAL A 168 18.12 38.88 -14.04
C VAL A 168 18.54 40.31 -13.66
N GLY A 169 19.80 40.66 -13.94
CA GLY A 169 20.60 41.69 -13.28
C GLY A 169 20.31 43.17 -13.54
N GLU A 170 19.11 43.58 -13.95
CA GLU A 170 18.82 45.02 -14.17
C GLU A 170 17.77 45.61 -13.20
N ILE A 171 16.81 44.84 -12.68
CA ILE A 171 15.66 45.41 -11.94
C ILE A 171 15.98 45.77 -10.48
N ALA A 172 17.05 45.22 -9.91
CA ALA A 172 17.42 45.43 -8.50
C ALA A 172 18.78 46.11 -8.30
N LEU A 173 19.51 46.39 -9.38
CA LEU A 173 20.83 47.00 -9.33
C LEU A 173 20.69 48.51 -9.25
N HIS A 174 21.24 49.09 -8.18
CA HIS A 174 21.39 50.53 -8.04
C HIS A 174 22.86 50.89 -8.02
N THR A 175 23.22 51.93 -8.74
CA THR A 175 24.57 52.48 -8.79
C THR A 175 24.51 53.99 -8.64
N GLY A 176 25.62 54.59 -8.23
CA GLY A 176 25.68 56.03 -8.12
C GLY A 176 27.04 56.54 -7.69
N GLU A 177 27.13 57.87 -7.71
CA GLU A 177 28.27 58.66 -7.27
C GLU A 177 27.83 59.59 -6.14
N VAL A 178 28.57 59.59 -5.04
CA VAL A 178 28.26 60.40 -3.86
C VAL A 178 29.50 61.20 -3.44
N HIS A 179 29.27 62.43 -2.99
CA HIS A 179 30.31 63.36 -2.56
C HIS A 179 30.08 63.77 -1.10
N ALA A 180 31.14 64.07 -0.35
CA ALA A 180 31.01 64.54 1.03
C ALA A 180 30.15 65.80 1.23
N SER A 181 29.92 66.59 0.18
CA SER A 181 29.06 67.78 0.25
C SER A 181 27.59 67.52 -0.07
N GLU A 182 27.26 66.38 -0.65
CA GLU A 182 25.93 66.12 -1.24
C GLU A 182 25.50 64.66 -1.04
N ASP A 183 24.42 64.48 -0.27
CA ASP A 183 23.79 63.18 -0.10
C ASP A 183 22.86 62.85 -1.27
N GLN A 184 22.72 61.57 -1.56
CA GLN A 184 21.79 61.06 -2.57
C GLN A 184 20.65 60.28 -1.93
N HIS A 185 19.47 60.31 -2.55
CA HIS A 185 18.28 59.64 -2.02
C HIS A 185 17.61 58.73 -3.04
N LEU A 186 17.20 57.56 -2.59
CA LEU A 186 16.32 56.62 -3.31
C LEU A 186 15.03 56.43 -2.51
N VAL A 187 13.93 56.19 -3.23
CA VAL A 187 12.62 56.00 -2.63
C VAL A 187 12.07 54.65 -3.05
N PHE A 188 11.58 53.87 -2.10
CA PHE A 188 10.94 52.58 -2.35
C PHE A 188 9.57 52.53 -1.67
N ASN A 189 8.52 52.23 -2.42
CA ASN A 189 7.19 52.02 -1.82
C ASN A 189 7.20 50.76 -0.92
N ALA A 190 6.52 50.83 0.21
CA ALA A 190 6.43 49.72 1.17
C ALA A 190 5.07 49.71 1.86
N SER A 191 4.56 48.51 2.12
CA SER A 191 3.39 48.28 2.96
C SER A 191 3.84 47.93 4.38
N GLN A 192 2.92 48.04 5.35
CA GLN A 192 3.20 47.64 6.73
C GLN A 192 3.74 46.20 6.80
N GLY A 193 4.89 46.04 7.46
CA GLY A 193 5.59 44.77 7.67
C GLY A 193 6.47 44.32 6.50
N ASP A 194 6.46 45.02 5.36
CA ASP A 194 7.38 44.73 4.26
C ASP A 194 8.82 44.97 4.72
N THR A 195 9.75 44.12 4.32
CA THR A 195 11.16 44.22 4.71
C THR A 195 12.04 44.52 3.49
N LEU A 196 12.73 45.65 3.54
CA LEU A 196 13.75 46.04 2.57
C LEU A 196 15.08 45.38 2.95
N GLU A 197 15.67 44.65 2.01
CA GLU A 197 17.02 44.12 2.10
C GLU A 197 17.94 44.93 1.17
N TRP A 198 19.07 45.39 1.70
CA TRP A 198 20.12 46.07 0.94
C TRP A 198 21.42 45.29 1.01
N GLN A 199 22.05 45.06 -0.13
CA GLN A 199 23.34 44.39 -0.23
C GLN A 199 24.34 45.26 -0.99
N TRP A 200 25.48 45.58 -0.38
CA TRP A 200 26.58 46.21 -1.11
C TRP A 200 27.18 45.23 -2.13
N LEU A 201 27.43 45.71 -3.35
CA LEU A 201 28.16 44.96 -4.38
C LEU A 201 29.60 45.41 -4.48
N ALA A 202 29.82 46.72 -4.63
CA ALA A 202 31.13 47.33 -4.61
C ALA A 202 31.06 48.79 -4.21
N THR A 203 32.06 49.26 -3.48
CA THR A 203 32.23 50.68 -3.14
C THR A 203 33.69 51.06 -3.19
N THR A 204 34.01 52.16 -3.86
CA THR A 204 35.40 52.67 -3.94
C THR A 204 35.91 53.19 -2.59
N HIS A 205 35.03 53.81 -1.80
CA HIS A 205 35.29 54.32 -0.46
C HIS A 205 34.19 53.85 0.51
N ALA A 206 34.26 54.25 1.78
CA ALA A 206 33.21 53.93 2.74
C ALA A 206 31.96 54.75 2.41
N VAL A 207 30.84 54.05 2.20
CA VAL A 207 29.55 54.65 1.90
C VAL A 207 28.55 54.23 2.96
N GLN A 208 27.83 55.20 3.50
CA GLN A 208 26.84 55.00 4.55
C GLN A 208 25.43 55.02 3.95
N LEU A 209 24.62 54.04 4.33
CA LEU A 209 23.19 53.97 4.05
C LEU A 209 22.39 54.19 5.33
N GLN A 210 21.44 55.12 5.28
CA GLN A 210 20.43 55.34 6.31
C GLN A 210 19.04 55.19 5.70
N ILE A 211 18.18 54.42 6.34
CA ILE A 211 16.80 54.22 5.86
C ILE A 211 15.84 54.99 6.75
N TYR A 212 15.02 55.84 6.13
CA TYR A 212 13.91 56.49 6.80
C TYR A 212 12.59 55.90 6.31
N HIS A 213 11.64 55.70 7.20
CA HIS A 213 10.26 55.40 6.86
C HIS A 213 9.44 56.68 6.83
N GLN A 214 8.77 56.94 5.72
CA GLN A 214 7.85 58.07 5.56
C GLN A 214 6.42 57.57 5.34
N THR A 215 5.50 58.03 6.19
CA THR A 215 4.06 57.93 5.94
C THR A 215 3.58 59.23 5.31
N SER A 216 2.26 59.42 5.20
CA SER A 216 1.69 60.70 4.72
C SER A 216 1.91 61.87 5.67
N ALA A 217 2.21 61.63 6.95
CA ALA A 217 2.29 62.67 7.98
C ALA A 217 3.58 62.63 8.82
N GLU A 218 4.22 61.47 8.93
CA GLU A 218 5.34 61.25 9.83
C GLU A 218 6.54 60.66 9.10
N GLU A 219 7.71 60.86 9.71
CA GLU A 219 8.97 60.32 9.24
C GLU A 219 9.81 59.85 10.42
N VAL A 220 10.32 58.62 10.31
CA VAL A 220 11.11 57.98 11.36
C VAL A 220 12.36 57.37 10.72
N LEU A 221 13.53 57.64 11.31
CA LEU A 221 14.77 56.94 10.97
C LEU A 221 14.71 55.51 11.51
N LEU A 222 14.95 54.50 10.67
CA LEU A 222 14.91 53.09 11.03
C LEU A 222 16.33 52.54 11.28
N ASN A 223 16.50 51.80 12.38
CA ASN A 223 17.73 51.09 12.79
C ASN A 223 19.03 51.92 12.67
N ASP A 224 20.17 51.27 12.93
CA ASP A 224 21.50 51.87 12.75
C ASP A 224 21.90 51.93 11.26
N PRO A 225 22.75 52.89 10.87
CA PRO A 225 23.24 53.00 9.50
C PRO A 225 24.01 51.75 9.04
N HIS A 226 23.82 51.36 7.79
CA HIS A 226 24.61 50.31 7.16
C HIS A 226 25.76 50.91 6.34
N THR A 227 26.99 50.76 6.82
CA THR A 227 28.18 51.34 6.19
C THR A 227 28.99 50.27 5.46
N SER A 228 29.36 50.53 4.21
CA SER A 228 30.29 49.69 3.47
C SER A 228 31.74 49.90 3.93
N ASN A 229 32.56 48.87 3.78
CA ASN A 229 34.01 49.04 3.92
C ASN A 229 34.56 49.86 2.74
N SER A 230 35.67 50.58 2.96
CA SER A 230 36.39 51.22 1.85
C SER A 230 36.96 50.15 0.90
N MET A 231 36.89 50.41 -0.41
CA MET A 231 37.29 49.47 -1.47
C MET A 231 36.60 48.09 -1.35
N PHE A 232 35.34 48.08 -0.93
CA PHE A 232 34.57 46.84 -0.79
C PHE A 232 34.22 46.25 -2.16
N SER A 233 34.29 44.92 -2.29
CA SER A 233 33.78 44.17 -3.42
C SER A 233 33.20 42.84 -2.94
N GLN A 234 32.05 42.45 -3.48
CA GLN A 234 31.41 41.15 -3.20
C GLN A 234 32.19 39.98 -3.82
N ILE A 235 33.03 40.22 -4.82
CA ILE A 235 33.81 39.14 -5.46
C ILE A 235 34.72 38.48 -4.43
N GLY A 236 34.64 37.16 -4.33
CA GLY A 236 35.47 36.38 -3.40
C GLY A 236 34.96 36.39 -1.95
N GLN A 237 33.83 37.03 -1.67
CA GLN A 237 33.14 36.89 -0.38
C GLN A 237 32.22 35.67 -0.38
N THR A 238 32.22 34.95 0.74
CA THR A 238 31.36 33.78 0.95
C THR A 238 29.96 34.14 1.46
N THR A 239 29.82 35.33 2.06
CA THR A 239 28.55 35.85 2.58
C THR A 239 28.34 37.28 2.10
N ALA A 240 27.13 37.60 1.66
CA ALA A 240 26.78 38.96 1.26
C ALA A 240 26.62 39.83 2.52
N THR A 241 27.18 41.03 2.52
CA THR A 241 26.92 42.02 3.58
C THR A 241 25.55 42.64 3.33
N ALA A 242 24.52 42.06 3.95
CA ALA A 242 23.14 42.52 3.85
C ALA A 242 22.71 43.27 5.11
N ALA A 243 21.79 44.22 4.94
CA ALA A 243 21.07 44.85 6.04
C ALA A 243 19.58 44.91 5.73
N TYR A 244 18.76 44.89 6.78
CA TYR A 244 17.32 44.71 6.69
C TYR A 244 16.58 45.81 7.47
N TRP A 245 15.51 46.35 6.88
CA TRP A 245 14.63 47.32 7.51
C TRP A 245 13.17 46.98 7.24
N THR A 246 12.38 46.87 8.30
CA THR A 246 10.95 46.55 8.20
C THR A 246 10.11 47.81 8.31
N ALA A 247 9.11 47.95 7.44
CA ALA A 247 8.19 49.07 7.45
C ALA A 247 7.22 48.96 8.64
N PRO A 248 7.19 49.95 9.56
CA PRO A 248 6.26 49.92 10.69
C PRO A 248 4.80 50.18 10.30
N ASP A 249 4.56 50.84 9.16
CA ASP A 249 3.23 51.23 8.67
C ASP A 249 3.25 51.31 7.13
N ASP A 250 2.11 51.56 6.48
CA ASP A 250 2.03 51.79 5.04
C ASP A 250 2.70 53.11 4.65
N GLY A 251 3.55 53.09 3.63
CA GLY A 251 4.28 54.28 3.19
C GLY A 251 5.40 54.00 2.20
N ARG A 252 6.58 54.53 2.51
CA ARG A 252 7.78 54.37 1.68
C ARG A 252 9.05 54.43 2.50
N PHE A 253 10.06 53.68 2.07
CA PHE A 253 11.43 53.86 2.50
C PHE A 253 12.09 54.99 1.70
N VAL A 254 12.86 55.81 2.39
CA VAL A 254 13.76 56.81 1.81
C VAL A 254 15.18 56.44 2.25
N ALA A 255 15.93 55.87 1.32
CA ALA A 255 17.33 55.54 1.48
C ALA A 255 18.18 56.78 1.26
N ARG A 256 18.90 57.22 2.28
CA ARG A 256 19.92 58.28 2.21
C ARG A 256 21.29 57.63 2.09
N ILE A 257 22.02 58.02 1.06
CA ILE A 257 23.35 57.52 0.74
C ILE A 257 24.33 58.68 0.87
N SER A 258 25.36 58.51 1.70
CA SER A 258 26.33 59.55 2.02
C SER A 258 27.74 58.98 2.16
N THR A 259 28.76 59.82 2.06
CA THR A 259 30.16 59.46 2.31
C THR A 259 30.88 60.60 3.03
N ASP A 260 31.90 60.28 3.82
CA ASP A 260 32.81 61.28 4.39
C ASP A 260 33.99 61.59 3.45
N ASP A 261 34.18 60.78 2.40
CA ASP A 261 35.23 60.96 1.40
C ASP A 261 34.83 61.97 0.32
N ALA A 262 35.82 62.61 -0.31
CA ALA A 262 35.55 63.66 -1.29
C ALA A 262 34.68 63.19 -2.47
N HIS A 263 34.80 61.90 -2.84
CA HIS A 263 34.03 61.26 -3.89
C HIS A 263 34.06 59.75 -3.72
N ALA A 264 32.91 59.10 -3.82
CA ALA A 264 32.76 57.66 -3.77
C ALA A 264 31.77 57.16 -4.83
N ILE A 265 32.19 56.16 -5.59
CA ILE A 265 31.33 55.37 -6.48
C ILE A 265 30.87 54.11 -5.74
N TRP A 266 29.59 53.76 -5.88
CA TRP A 266 28.98 52.60 -5.24
C TRP A 266 28.02 51.84 -6.18
N GLY A 267 27.82 50.57 -5.84
CA GLY A 267 26.77 49.71 -6.41
C GLY A 267 26.20 48.78 -5.35
N ALA A 268 24.89 48.56 -5.41
CA ALA A 268 24.15 47.75 -4.45
C ALA A 268 22.96 47.03 -5.09
N LEU A 269 22.47 46.00 -4.42
CA LEU A 269 21.19 45.35 -4.72
C LEU A 269 20.15 45.72 -3.67
N ALA A 270 18.92 45.99 -4.11
CA ALA A 270 17.77 46.18 -3.24
C ALA A 270 16.68 45.13 -3.51
N PHE A 271 16.26 44.44 -2.46
CA PHE A 271 15.16 43.48 -2.50
C PHE A 271 14.04 43.89 -1.56
N MET A 272 12.81 43.60 -1.95
CA MET A 272 11.64 43.76 -1.10
C MET A 272 11.06 42.39 -0.77
N HIS A 273 10.89 42.13 0.51
CA HIS A 273 10.24 40.95 1.04
C HIS A 273 8.86 41.34 1.57
N PRO A 274 7.78 40.98 0.85
CA PRO A 274 6.43 41.33 1.27
C PRO A 274 6.08 40.71 2.63
N HIS A 275 5.34 41.46 3.44
CA HIS A 275 4.91 41.02 4.75
C HIS A 275 4.07 39.74 4.70
N ARG A 276 4.40 38.78 5.55
CA ARG A 276 3.65 37.54 5.75
C ARG A 276 3.28 37.37 7.22
N PRO A 277 2.18 37.98 7.68
CA PRO A 277 1.79 37.94 9.09
C PRO A 277 1.45 36.52 9.55
N VAL A 278 0.95 35.68 8.64
CA VAL A 278 0.52 34.32 8.94
C VAL A 278 1.08 33.36 7.90
N ASP A 279 1.73 32.30 8.37
CA ASP A 279 2.11 31.13 7.57
C ASP A 279 1.60 29.87 8.26
N SER A 280 0.42 29.41 7.83
CA SER A 280 -0.33 28.35 8.53
C SER A 280 0.28 26.98 8.30
N LEU A 281 0.54 26.28 9.40
CA LEU A 281 0.99 24.88 9.44
C LEU A 281 -0.16 23.90 9.75
N VAL A 282 -1.37 24.41 10.02
CA VAL A 282 -2.59 23.61 10.22
C VAL A 282 -2.84 22.65 9.06
N GLY A 283 -3.10 21.39 9.36
CA GLY A 283 -3.32 20.30 8.41
C GLY A 283 -2.06 19.77 7.73
N LEU A 284 -0.88 20.29 8.06
CA LEU A 284 0.39 19.73 7.59
C LEU A 284 0.85 18.63 8.55
N ASN A 285 1.52 17.61 8.01
CA ASN A 285 2.20 16.62 8.83
C ASN A 285 3.56 17.19 9.30
N LEU A 286 3.69 17.44 10.60
CA LEU A 286 4.90 18.01 11.19
C LEU A 286 5.89 16.95 11.70
N THR A 287 5.58 15.66 11.59
CA THR A 287 6.50 14.61 12.10
C THR A 287 7.80 14.49 11.33
N GLU A 288 7.79 14.84 10.04
CA GLU A 288 8.98 14.86 9.18
C GLU A 288 9.75 16.21 9.23
N GLY A 289 9.21 17.19 9.95
CA GLY A 289 9.71 18.56 9.98
C GLY A 289 9.21 19.42 8.82
N VAL A 290 8.89 20.68 9.13
CA VAL A 290 8.52 21.70 8.15
C VAL A 290 9.37 22.94 8.37
N GLN A 291 9.84 23.51 7.26
CA GLN A 291 10.62 24.73 7.31
C GLN A 291 9.72 25.96 7.27
N VAL A 292 9.88 26.84 8.24
CA VAL A 292 9.23 28.15 8.30
C VAL A 292 10.29 29.21 8.01
N LEU A 293 10.13 29.93 6.90
CA LEU A 293 11.07 30.92 6.41
C LEU A 293 10.35 32.26 6.23
N GLY A 294 10.95 33.35 6.69
CA GLY A 294 10.34 34.66 6.60
C GLY A 294 11.22 35.81 7.03
N HIS A 295 10.59 36.98 7.13
CA HIS A 295 11.22 38.23 7.55
C HIS A 295 10.35 38.91 8.62
N ALA A 296 11.01 39.64 9.52
CA ALA A 296 10.42 40.38 10.63
C ALA A 296 9.58 39.54 11.61
N ASN A 297 8.30 39.36 11.29
CA ASN A 297 7.32 38.72 12.15
C ASN A 297 6.37 37.83 11.35
N THR A 298 6.19 36.61 11.84
CA THR A 298 5.25 35.65 11.26
C THR A 298 4.65 34.84 12.40
N THR A 299 3.33 34.62 12.33
CA THR A 299 2.61 33.70 13.20
C THR A 299 2.25 32.44 12.42
N SER A 300 2.69 31.30 12.93
CA SER A 300 2.47 29.98 12.34
C SER A 300 1.60 29.12 13.26
N PRO A 301 0.26 29.14 13.07
CA PRO A 301 -0.63 28.24 13.78
C PRO A 301 -0.46 26.79 13.29
N PHE A 302 -0.56 25.82 14.20
CA PHE A 302 -0.45 24.39 13.92
C PHE A 302 -1.43 23.57 14.78
N ASP A 303 -1.83 22.41 14.28
CA ASP A 303 -2.60 21.44 15.05
C ASP A 303 -1.69 20.81 16.10
N TRP A 304 -2.16 20.74 17.34
CA TRP A 304 -1.34 20.25 18.45
C TRP A 304 -2.12 19.31 19.34
N SER A 305 -1.57 18.12 19.56
CA SER A 305 -2.06 17.13 20.52
C SER A 305 -1.39 17.28 21.89
N GLU A 306 -2.06 16.79 22.93
CA GLU A 306 -1.49 16.72 24.28
C GLU A 306 -0.38 15.67 24.44
N VAL A 307 -0.19 14.79 23.45
CA VAL A 307 0.82 13.72 23.45
C VAL A 307 2.00 13.99 22.52
N GLU A 308 2.13 15.23 22.03
CA GLU A 308 3.17 15.63 21.09
C GLU A 308 3.93 16.84 21.64
N ALA A 309 5.25 16.79 21.64
CA ALA A 309 6.10 17.93 21.93
C ALA A 309 6.43 18.69 20.64
N LEU A 310 6.39 20.02 20.68
CA LEU A 310 6.85 20.86 19.58
C LEU A 310 8.34 21.10 19.72
N LYS A 311 9.10 20.75 18.70
CA LYS A 311 10.52 21.08 18.61
C LYS A 311 10.76 22.08 17.49
N VAL A 312 11.52 23.12 17.84
CA VAL A 312 11.84 24.23 16.94
C VAL A 312 13.34 24.43 16.94
N GLU A 313 13.93 24.39 15.76
CA GLU A 313 15.38 24.56 15.56
C GLU A 313 15.63 25.77 14.65
N ALA A 314 16.55 26.65 15.05
CA ALA A 314 16.97 27.79 14.24
C ALA A 314 18.07 27.41 13.26
N LYS A 315 17.98 27.92 12.03
CA LYS A 315 18.94 27.68 10.93
C LYS A 315 19.32 29.00 10.25
N GLY A 316 20.61 29.21 10.06
CA GLY A 316 21.16 30.33 9.27
C GLY A 316 21.12 31.69 9.98
N GLY A 317 20.79 31.73 11.28
CA GLY A 317 20.79 32.95 12.07
C GLY A 317 19.99 32.85 13.38
N ASP A 318 20.17 33.85 14.23
CA ASP A 318 19.47 33.95 15.52
C ASP A 318 17.99 34.32 15.30
N VAL A 319 17.08 33.69 16.05
CA VAL A 319 15.64 33.91 15.94
C VAL A 319 14.99 34.08 17.30
N GLU A 320 14.23 35.16 17.48
CA GLU A 320 13.39 35.35 18.66
C GLU A 320 11.99 34.75 18.40
N ILE A 321 11.63 33.74 19.18
CA ILE A 321 10.37 33.01 19.05
C ILE A 321 9.58 32.99 20.36
N SER A 322 8.27 32.75 20.26
CA SER A 322 7.41 32.35 21.37
C SER A 322 6.36 31.36 20.88
N VAL A 323 5.95 30.42 21.73
CA VAL A 323 4.93 29.43 21.38
C VAL A 323 3.74 29.61 22.30
N ASP A 324 2.63 30.08 21.73
CA ASP A 324 1.38 30.24 22.47
C ASP A 324 0.52 28.99 22.30
N GLN A 325 -0.21 28.65 23.35
CA GLN A 325 -1.06 27.46 23.40
C GLN A 325 -2.52 27.86 23.59
N LEU A 326 -3.43 27.25 22.85
CA LEU A 326 -4.87 27.46 23.02
C LEU A 326 -5.40 26.46 24.06
N LEU A 327 -5.74 26.97 25.23
CA LEU A 327 -6.24 26.20 26.36
C LEU A 327 -7.68 26.61 26.67
N SER A 328 -8.64 25.66 26.60
CA SER A 328 -10.05 25.92 26.93
C SER A 328 -10.64 27.17 26.22
N GLY A 329 -10.21 27.43 24.98
CA GLY A 329 -10.65 28.59 24.18
C GLY A 329 -9.95 29.92 24.48
N ALA A 330 -8.94 29.95 25.36
CA ALA A 330 -8.13 31.12 25.66
C ALA A 330 -6.64 30.89 25.31
N TRP A 331 -5.99 31.92 24.75
CA TRP A 331 -4.57 31.86 24.43
C TRP A 331 -3.70 32.09 25.67
N VAL A 332 -2.90 31.09 26.02
CA VAL A 332 -1.81 31.21 26.99
C VAL A 332 -0.54 31.58 26.23
N LYS A 333 0.05 32.72 26.56
CA LYS A 333 1.25 33.20 25.86
C LYS A 333 2.50 32.49 26.35
N GLY A 334 3.33 32.04 25.41
CA GLY A 334 4.65 31.51 25.68
C GLY A 334 5.61 32.61 26.14
N ALA A 335 6.65 32.23 26.88
CA ALA A 335 7.76 33.13 27.14
C ALA A 335 8.59 33.30 25.84
N PRO A 336 9.02 34.52 25.48
CA PRO A 336 9.91 34.71 24.35
C PRO A 336 11.29 34.11 24.65
N SER A 337 11.86 33.43 23.66
CA SER A 337 13.18 32.80 23.69
C SER A 337 13.96 33.16 22.44
N ILE A 338 15.23 33.49 22.60
CA ILE A 338 16.15 33.72 21.48
C ILE A 338 16.92 32.42 21.24
N LEU A 339 16.75 31.83 20.06
CA LEU A 339 17.52 30.68 19.60
C LEU A 339 18.71 31.19 18.78
N GLN A 340 19.93 30.74 19.08
CA GLN A 340 21.08 31.02 18.22
C GLN A 340 21.08 30.07 17.02
N ASP A 341 21.88 30.38 16.00
CA ASP A 341 22.04 29.47 14.86
C ASP A 341 22.46 28.05 15.29
N GLY A 342 21.66 27.06 14.91
CA GLY A 342 21.84 25.65 15.29
C GLY A 342 21.25 25.25 16.64
N ASP A 343 20.74 26.20 17.44
CA ASP A 343 20.03 25.88 18.69
C ASP A 343 18.63 25.33 18.41
N SER A 344 18.13 24.56 19.37
CA SER A 344 16.75 24.07 19.36
C SER A 344 16.10 24.22 20.74
N ILE A 345 14.77 24.30 20.73
CA ILE A 345 13.94 24.27 21.93
C ILE A 345 12.82 23.25 21.75
N THR A 346 12.53 22.52 22.82
CA THR A 346 11.37 21.65 22.94
C THR A 346 10.33 22.33 23.81
N VAL A 347 9.10 22.43 23.32
CA VAL A 347 7.96 23.01 24.03
C VAL A 347 6.91 21.91 24.22
N PHE A 348 6.62 21.62 25.48
CA PHE A 348 5.61 20.64 25.84
C PHE A 348 4.22 21.26 25.95
N PRO A 349 3.17 20.49 25.61
CA PRO A 349 1.80 20.98 25.69
C PRO A 349 1.32 21.11 27.15
N TYR A 350 0.37 22.01 27.37
CA TYR A 350 -0.48 21.95 28.56
C TYR A 350 -1.60 20.91 28.34
N PRO A 351 -2.18 20.36 29.44
CA PRO A 351 -3.35 19.47 29.34
C PRO A 351 -4.50 20.15 28.57
N ASP A 352 -5.25 19.38 27.78
CA ASP A 352 -6.36 19.89 26.94
C ASP A 352 -5.97 20.94 25.87
N VAL A 353 -4.70 20.97 25.44
CA VAL A 353 -4.32 21.80 24.29
C VAL A 353 -5.02 21.31 23.02
N SER A 354 -5.46 22.25 22.18
CA SER A 354 -6.06 21.91 20.87
C SER A 354 -5.31 22.49 19.68
N VAL A 355 -4.60 23.60 19.88
CA VAL A 355 -3.93 24.37 18.82
C VAL A 355 -2.72 25.09 19.43
N GLY A 356 -1.61 25.09 18.72
CA GLY A 356 -0.45 25.94 19.01
C GLY A 356 -0.31 27.06 17.98
N ARG A 357 0.38 28.14 18.36
CA ARG A 357 0.92 29.11 17.39
C ARG A 357 2.37 29.45 17.73
N LEU A 358 3.25 29.20 16.78
CA LEU A 358 4.62 29.67 16.80
C LEU A 358 4.63 31.13 16.34
N GLN A 359 5.18 32.03 17.14
CA GLN A 359 5.32 33.44 16.79
C GLN A 359 6.79 33.78 16.68
N VAL A 360 7.21 34.24 15.51
CA VAL A 360 8.52 34.88 15.32
C VAL A 360 8.35 36.37 15.49
N VAL A 361 9.21 36.99 16.29
CA VAL A 361 9.18 38.43 16.57
C VAL A 361 10.56 39.03 16.40
N ASN A 362 10.62 40.32 16.08
CA ASN A 362 11.85 41.14 16.01
C ASN A 362 13.05 40.53 15.27
N THR A 363 12.84 39.61 14.33
CA THR A 363 13.92 38.90 13.65
C THR A 363 13.93 39.30 12.19
N SER A 364 15.00 39.97 11.71
CA SER A 364 15.04 40.54 10.36
C SER A 364 14.80 39.51 9.26
N VAL A 365 15.46 38.36 9.36
CA VAL A 365 15.30 37.21 8.48
C VAL A 365 15.49 35.95 9.33
N PHE A 366 14.68 34.92 9.09
CA PHE A 366 14.74 33.69 9.89
C PHE A 366 14.42 32.47 9.04
N SER A 367 15.03 31.34 9.40
CA SER A 367 14.64 30.01 8.98
C SER A 367 14.53 29.12 10.21
N LEU A 368 13.36 28.52 10.41
CA LEU A 368 13.09 27.58 11.49
C LEU A 368 12.75 26.22 10.90
N ASN A 369 13.27 25.15 11.50
CA ASN A 369 12.78 23.81 11.28
C ASN A 369 11.85 23.46 12.45
N VAL A 370 10.61 23.08 12.13
CA VAL A 370 9.55 22.85 13.10
C VAL A 370 9.05 21.42 12.96
N ASN A 371 9.15 20.63 14.02
CA ASN A 371 8.66 19.26 14.05
C ASN A 371 7.86 18.94 15.31
N LEU A 372 6.92 17.99 15.19
CA LEU A 372 6.22 17.41 16.32
C LEU A 372 6.80 16.02 16.62
N GLU A 373 7.18 15.79 17.88
CA GLU A 373 7.68 14.51 18.38
C GLU A 373 6.63 13.92 19.33
N SER A 374 6.05 12.77 18.98
CA SER A 374 5.07 12.08 19.81
C SER A 374 5.76 11.37 20.97
N PHE A 375 5.25 11.57 22.17
CA PHE A 375 5.67 10.85 23.38
C PHE A 375 4.63 9.85 23.89
N SER A 376 3.58 9.61 23.11
CA SER A 376 2.57 8.59 23.42
C SER A 376 3.18 7.20 23.64
N ASP A 377 2.72 6.48 24.64
CA ASP A 377 3.16 5.10 24.91
C ASP A 377 2.85 4.11 23.79
N ALA A 378 1.57 3.90 23.49
CA ALA A 378 1.15 2.79 22.64
C ALA A 378 -0.04 3.16 21.75
N ASN A 379 0.10 2.86 20.45
CA ASN A 379 -0.90 3.13 19.41
C ASN A 379 -1.34 4.62 19.35
N GLY A 380 -0.45 5.56 19.68
CA GLY A 380 -0.77 6.99 19.68
C GLY A 380 -1.59 7.44 20.90
N LEU A 381 -1.68 6.61 21.94
CA LEU A 381 -2.33 6.93 23.21
C LEU A 381 -1.30 7.02 24.32
N GLU A 382 -1.42 8.07 25.14
CA GLU A 382 -0.75 8.18 26.42
C GLU A 382 -1.44 7.29 27.46
N ALA A 383 -0.68 6.53 28.24
CA ALA A 383 -1.24 5.71 29.29
C ALA A 383 -1.68 6.57 30.49
N PRO A 384 -2.93 6.47 30.96
CA PRO A 384 -3.37 7.25 32.10
C PRO A 384 -2.68 6.83 33.41
N SER A 385 -2.52 7.77 34.34
CA SER A 385 -1.93 7.50 35.67
C SER A 385 -2.84 6.80 36.68
N TYR A 386 -4.09 6.52 36.30
CA TYR A 386 -5.12 5.99 37.19
C TYR A 386 -5.85 4.79 36.57
N LEU A 387 -6.50 3.99 37.43
CA LEU A 387 -7.40 2.91 37.01
C LEU A 387 -8.80 3.48 36.72
N PRO A 388 -9.57 2.90 35.79
CA PRO A 388 -10.98 3.26 35.61
C PRO A 388 -11.76 3.17 36.92
N GLN A 389 -12.68 4.11 37.16
CA GLN A 389 -13.42 4.17 38.43
C GLN A 389 -14.50 3.10 38.55
N ASP A 390 -15.11 2.72 37.44
CA ASP A 390 -16.18 1.73 37.36
C ASP A 390 -16.26 1.11 35.96
N LEU A 391 -17.19 0.15 35.79
CA LEU A 391 -17.45 -0.54 34.51
C LEU A 391 -18.11 0.34 33.45
N GLU A 392 -18.74 1.46 33.83
CA GLU A 392 -19.40 2.38 32.91
C GLU A 392 -18.40 3.37 32.30
N THR A 393 -17.22 3.51 32.91
CA THR A 393 -16.13 4.33 32.41
C THR A 393 -15.60 3.75 31.09
N GLU A 394 -15.64 4.55 30.03
CA GLU A 394 -15.09 4.17 28.73
C GLU A 394 -13.58 3.95 28.86
N ASN A 395 -13.14 2.72 28.67
CA ASN A 395 -11.75 2.31 28.87
C ASN A 395 -10.89 2.41 27.60
N ALA A 396 -11.31 3.23 26.62
CA ALA A 396 -10.63 3.39 25.34
C ALA A 396 -9.33 4.20 25.43
N SER A 397 -9.19 5.07 26.43
CA SER A 397 -7.98 5.86 26.68
C SER A 397 -6.83 5.06 27.28
N TRP A 398 -7.09 3.84 27.80
CA TRP A 398 -6.02 2.97 28.31
C TRP A 398 -5.46 2.12 27.17
N PRO A 399 -4.17 2.27 26.83
CA PRO A 399 -3.54 1.46 25.79
C PRO A 399 -3.57 -0.02 26.14
N VAL A 400 -3.81 -0.88 25.15
CA VAL A 400 -3.82 -2.34 25.32
C VAL A 400 -2.43 -2.89 25.09
N VAL A 401 -1.88 -3.62 26.06
CA VAL A 401 -0.63 -4.36 25.90
C VAL A 401 -0.93 -5.74 25.35
N ASN A 402 -0.29 -6.09 24.23
CA ASN A 402 -0.36 -7.42 23.66
C ASN A 402 0.39 -8.41 24.56
N LEU A 403 -0.27 -9.49 25.00
CA LEU A 403 0.33 -10.47 25.89
C LEU A 403 1.41 -11.38 25.26
N SER A 404 1.65 -11.25 23.95
CA SER A 404 2.62 -12.07 23.20
C SER A 404 3.78 -11.27 22.60
N GLU A 405 3.68 -9.95 22.56
CA GLU A 405 4.64 -9.07 21.88
C GLU A 405 5.15 -8.01 22.85
N ALA A 406 6.43 -7.64 22.71
CA ALA A 406 6.98 -6.56 23.52
C ALA A 406 6.35 -5.22 23.13
N ALA A 407 6.11 -4.36 24.12
CA ALA A 407 5.60 -3.00 23.94
C ALA A 407 6.59 -2.01 24.55
N SER A 408 6.84 -0.90 23.88
CA SER A 408 7.61 0.22 24.43
C SER A 408 6.66 1.24 25.01
N GLY A 409 7.12 1.98 26.02
CA GLY A 409 6.44 3.14 26.58
C GLY A 409 7.47 4.09 27.18
N GLU A 410 7.04 5.27 27.60
CA GLU A 410 7.92 6.24 28.23
C GLU A 410 7.20 7.12 29.24
N LEU A 411 7.83 7.32 30.40
CA LEU A 411 7.33 8.30 31.36
C LEU A 411 7.88 9.68 30.99
N THR A 412 7.02 10.55 30.48
CA THR A 412 7.43 11.87 29.98
C THR A 412 7.53 12.86 31.14
N LEU A 413 8.71 12.90 31.77
CA LEU A 413 8.95 13.69 32.97
C LEU A 413 8.71 15.19 32.78
N ALA A 414 8.92 15.73 31.57
CA ALA A 414 8.68 17.14 31.26
C ALA A 414 7.22 17.58 31.48
N VAL A 415 6.26 16.69 31.25
CA VAL A 415 4.82 16.90 31.53
C VAL A 415 4.39 16.26 32.85
N HIS A 416 5.36 16.06 33.75
CA HIS A 416 5.15 15.43 35.06
C HIS A 416 4.46 14.07 35.00
N ASP A 417 4.58 13.39 33.86
CA ASP A 417 4.14 12.02 33.77
C ASP A 417 5.14 11.12 34.50
N THR A 418 4.59 10.32 35.40
CA THR A 418 5.33 9.47 36.34
C THR A 418 4.64 8.13 36.54
N THR A 419 3.53 7.87 35.84
CA THR A 419 2.73 6.66 36.01
C THR A 419 1.95 6.34 34.75
N ASP A 420 2.19 5.15 34.21
CA ASP A 420 1.48 4.63 33.05
C ASP A 420 0.65 3.42 33.44
N THR A 421 -0.63 3.45 33.11
CA THR A 421 -1.55 2.33 33.32
C THR A 421 -1.97 1.74 31.98
N TYR A 422 -1.66 0.48 31.80
CA TYR A 422 -2.00 -0.31 30.62
C TYR A 422 -3.17 -1.24 30.89
N ARG A 423 -3.97 -1.43 29.85
CA ARG A 423 -5.04 -2.42 29.82
C ARG A 423 -4.52 -3.76 29.31
N ILE A 424 -4.89 -4.82 29.99
CA ILE A 424 -4.63 -6.21 29.61
C ILE A 424 -5.97 -6.86 29.30
N VAL A 425 -6.09 -7.53 28.16
CA VAL A 425 -7.30 -8.26 27.79
C VAL A 425 -6.96 -9.73 27.69
N VAL A 426 -7.67 -10.55 28.47
CA VAL A 426 -7.50 -11.99 28.54
C VAL A 426 -8.77 -12.66 28.05
N ASP A 427 -8.64 -13.42 26.96
CA ASP A 427 -9.75 -14.19 26.40
C ASP A 427 -9.82 -15.59 27.05
N GLY A 428 -11.02 -16.01 27.46
CA GLY A 428 -11.24 -17.31 28.11
C GLY A 428 -12.69 -17.54 28.56
N TRP A 429 -12.94 -18.69 29.18
CA TRP A 429 -14.23 -19.04 29.80
C TRP A 429 -14.43 -18.32 31.14
N GLU A 430 -15.61 -18.42 31.75
CA GLU A 430 -15.91 -17.69 33.01
C GLU A 430 -14.97 -18.05 34.13
N ASP A 431 -14.71 -19.34 34.24
CA ASP A 431 -13.89 -19.93 35.28
C ASP A 431 -12.45 -20.19 34.80
N SER A 432 -12.04 -19.61 33.67
CA SER A 432 -10.68 -19.79 33.16
C SER A 432 -9.68 -19.03 34.02
N ILE A 433 -8.53 -19.64 34.26
CA ILE A 433 -7.44 -19.07 35.06
C ILE A 433 -6.22 -18.92 34.16
N HIS A 434 -5.72 -17.70 34.08
CA HIS A 434 -4.60 -17.33 33.24
C HIS A 434 -3.48 -16.77 34.11
N PHE A 435 -2.23 -17.13 33.81
CA PHE A 435 -1.08 -16.52 34.46
C PHE A 435 -0.40 -15.56 33.48
N VAL A 436 -0.37 -14.29 33.87
CA VAL A 436 0.25 -13.22 33.12
C VAL A 436 1.46 -12.71 33.90
N GLN A 437 2.59 -12.55 33.22
CA GLN A 437 3.81 -12.04 33.78
C GLN A 437 4.39 -10.95 32.87
N PHE A 438 4.96 -9.90 33.45
CA PHE A 438 5.70 -8.86 32.74
C PHE A 438 7.11 -8.75 33.31
N VAL A 439 8.08 -8.54 32.42
CA VAL A 439 9.44 -8.11 32.75
C VAL A 439 9.67 -6.76 32.10
N VAL A 440 10.24 -5.81 32.83
CA VAL A 440 10.54 -4.47 32.31
C VAL A 440 12.02 -4.38 32.04
N ASP A 441 12.36 -4.02 30.80
CA ASP A 441 13.72 -3.66 30.39
C ASP A 441 13.84 -2.13 30.30
N GLY A 442 15.03 -1.60 30.60
CA GLY A 442 15.31 -0.17 30.57
C GLY A 442 15.94 0.32 31.88
N GLU A 443 15.84 1.62 32.16
CA GLU A 443 16.35 2.20 33.40
C GLU A 443 15.34 2.05 34.53
N ILE A 444 15.32 0.86 35.15
CA ILE A 444 14.31 0.44 36.13
C ILE A 444 14.50 1.03 37.54
N ASP A 445 15.55 1.80 37.79
CA ASP A 445 15.82 2.32 39.13
C ASP A 445 14.71 3.28 39.60
N GLY A 446 14.32 3.16 40.86
CA GLY A 446 13.21 3.93 41.43
C GLY A 446 11.81 3.58 40.92
N LEU A 447 11.64 2.63 40.00
CA LEU A 447 10.32 2.20 39.49
C LEU A 447 9.66 1.13 40.35
N GLU A 448 8.35 0.96 40.21
CA GLU A 448 7.52 -0.08 40.82
C GLU A 448 6.47 -0.54 39.80
N LEU A 449 6.19 -1.85 39.77
CA LEU A 449 5.10 -2.42 38.98
C LEU A 449 3.94 -2.83 39.89
N GLN A 450 2.72 -2.64 39.39
CA GLN A 450 1.50 -3.11 40.02
C GLN A 450 0.62 -3.82 38.98
N LEU A 451 0.03 -4.94 39.36
CA LEU A 451 -0.83 -5.74 38.48
C LEU A 451 -2.12 -6.07 39.24
N TRP A 452 -3.28 -5.76 38.64
CA TRP A 452 -4.59 -5.97 39.27
C TRP A 452 -5.41 -7.01 38.52
N ASP A 453 -5.93 -7.97 39.28
CA ASP A 453 -7.04 -8.82 38.89
C ASP A 453 -8.35 -8.10 39.22
N ILE A 454 -9.25 -7.99 38.24
CA ILE A 454 -10.47 -7.16 38.33
C ILE A 454 -11.67 -8.05 38.07
N ASP A 455 -12.70 -7.90 38.89
CA ASP A 455 -14.00 -8.52 38.66
C ASP A 455 -14.70 -7.83 37.49
N GLN A 456 -14.99 -8.61 36.44
CA GLN A 456 -15.60 -8.11 35.21
C GLN A 456 -17.08 -7.69 35.36
N THR A 457 -17.71 -8.00 36.49
CA THR A 457 -19.12 -7.71 36.78
C THR A 457 -19.28 -6.56 37.77
N THR A 458 -18.34 -6.38 38.70
CA THR A 458 -18.42 -5.32 39.72
C THR A 458 -17.37 -4.22 39.59
N SER A 459 -16.33 -4.39 38.77
CA SER A 459 -15.12 -3.54 38.75
C SER A 459 -14.28 -3.60 40.03
N GLU A 460 -14.62 -4.46 41.00
CA GLU A 460 -13.86 -4.56 42.23
C GLU A 460 -12.52 -5.28 41.98
N THR A 461 -11.48 -4.84 42.68
CA THR A 461 -10.18 -5.50 42.66
C THR A 461 -10.25 -6.84 43.42
N LEU A 462 -10.05 -7.95 42.71
CA LEU A 462 -10.02 -9.30 43.28
C LEU A 462 -8.67 -9.59 43.91
N ALA A 463 -7.58 -9.23 43.23
CA ALA A 463 -6.21 -9.40 43.70
C ALA A 463 -5.30 -8.29 43.15
N THR A 464 -4.21 -8.02 43.86
CA THR A 464 -3.17 -7.09 43.42
C THR A 464 -1.81 -7.64 43.83
N ASP A 465 -0.85 -7.56 42.93
CA ASP A 465 0.57 -7.77 43.26
C ASP A 465 1.36 -6.50 42.99
N ILE A 466 2.46 -6.31 43.72
CA ILE A 466 3.33 -5.14 43.63
C ILE A 466 4.78 -5.63 43.71
N THR A 467 5.59 -5.29 42.70
CA THR A 467 7.01 -5.65 42.68
C THR A 467 7.90 -4.44 42.44
N ARG A 468 9.08 -4.46 43.07
CA ARG A 468 10.16 -3.49 42.90
C ARG A 468 11.40 -4.15 42.30
N PRO A 469 12.33 -3.38 41.72
CA PRO A 469 13.55 -3.91 41.14
C PRO A 469 14.36 -4.74 42.16
N ILE A 470 14.83 -5.92 41.74
CA ILE A 470 15.75 -6.75 42.51
C ILE A 470 16.98 -6.98 41.65
N GLY A 471 18.07 -6.25 41.95
CA GLY A 471 19.22 -6.17 41.04
C GLY A 471 18.81 -5.47 39.75
N ASP A 472 19.17 -6.04 38.60
CA ASP A 472 18.89 -5.47 37.28
C ASP A 472 17.57 -6.01 36.67
N GLN A 473 16.67 -6.56 37.49
CA GLN A 473 15.40 -7.12 37.04
C GLN A 473 14.21 -6.52 37.78
N LEU A 474 13.24 -6.02 37.02
CA LEU A 474 11.90 -5.67 37.49
C LEU A 474 10.89 -6.57 36.79
N LYS A 475 10.19 -7.42 37.55
CA LYS A 475 9.22 -8.38 37.01
C LYS A 475 8.02 -8.52 37.93
N ILE A 476 6.85 -8.78 37.39
CA ILE A 476 5.62 -9.01 38.14
C ILE A 476 4.81 -10.12 37.47
N GLY A 477 4.06 -10.91 38.22
CA GLY A 477 3.14 -11.87 37.62
C GLY A 477 1.98 -12.21 38.54
N LEU A 478 0.79 -12.36 37.97
CA LEU A 478 -0.46 -12.57 38.69
C LEU A 478 -1.33 -13.59 37.93
N GLN A 479 -2.10 -14.38 38.68
CA GLN A 479 -3.17 -15.19 38.12
C GLN A 479 -4.43 -14.33 38.01
N VAL A 480 -5.02 -14.27 36.82
CA VAL A 480 -6.18 -13.46 36.50
C VAL A 480 -7.25 -14.31 35.80
N GLY A 481 -8.51 -13.89 35.92
CA GLY A 481 -9.64 -14.52 35.22
C GLY A 481 -9.72 -14.11 33.74
N ARG A 482 -10.86 -14.40 33.10
CA ARG A 482 -11.18 -13.78 31.80
C ARG A 482 -11.47 -12.29 31.96
N GLY A 483 -11.21 -11.53 30.89
CA GLY A 483 -11.64 -10.15 30.74
C GLY A 483 -10.51 -9.13 30.86
N THR A 484 -10.85 -7.94 31.33
CA THR A 484 -9.97 -6.77 31.37
C THR A 484 -9.29 -6.62 32.72
N HIS A 485 -7.97 -6.51 32.70
CA HIS A 485 -7.08 -6.33 33.85
C HIS A 485 -6.14 -5.15 33.59
N TYR A 486 -5.37 -4.75 34.59
CA TYR A 486 -4.50 -3.57 34.48
C TYR A 486 -3.10 -3.83 34.98
N LEU A 487 -2.11 -3.31 34.26
CA LEU A 487 -0.71 -3.22 34.66
C LEU A 487 -0.37 -1.74 34.80
N GLN A 488 0.27 -1.35 35.90
CA GLN A 488 0.79 0.00 36.08
C GLN A 488 2.28 -0.05 36.32
N ILE A 489 2.99 0.85 35.66
CA ILE A 489 4.39 1.18 35.91
C ILE A 489 4.46 2.60 36.45
N ARG A 490 5.23 2.82 37.51
CA ARG A 490 5.32 4.14 38.14
C ARG A 490 6.60 4.35 38.89
N PHE A 491 6.94 5.61 39.13
CA PHE A 491 7.96 5.96 40.11
C PHE A 491 7.48 5.66 41.54
N GLN A 492 8.36 5.12 42.37
CA GLN A 492 8.13 4.95 43.81
C GLN A 492 7.95 6.30 44.51
N ASN A 493 8.62 7.35 44.01
CA ASN A 493 8.52 8.71 44.52
C ASN A 493 8.43 9.71 43.35
N ALA A 494 7.21 10.03 42.94
CA ALA A 494 6.96 10.96 41.84
C ALA A 494 7.58 12.35 42.06
N SER A 495 7.60 12.85 43.31
CA SER A 495 8.16 14.17 43.64
C SER A 495 9.68 14.23 43.52
N GLU A 496 10.39 13.10 43.68
CA GLU A 496 11.83 13.03 43.43
C GLU A 496 12.14 12.91 41.94
N ALA A 497 11.24 12.30 41.16
CA ALA A 497 11.36 12.18 39.70
C ALA A 497 11.05 13.49 38.96
N THR A 498 10.23 14.37 39.55
CA THR A 498 9.76 15.63 38.93
C THR A 498 10.03 16.87 39.80
N PRO A 499 11.29 17.18 40.16
CA PRO A 499 11.62 18.37 40.94
C PRO A 499 11.55 19.68 40.13
N HIS A 500 11.45 19.58 38.80
CA HIS A 500 11.41 20.67 37.82
C HIS A 500 10.00 21.20 37.56
N LEU A 501 9.89 22.35 36.90
CA LEU A 501 8.60 22.90 36.48
C LEU A 501 8.04 22.16 35.26
N TRP A 502 6.72 22.23 35.07
CA TRP A 502 6.06 21.70 33.88
C TRP A 502 6.65 22.32 32.61
N GLY A 503 6.97 21.47 31.64
CA GLY A 503 7.48 21.84 30.32
C GLY A 503 8.96 22.19 30.28
N GLU A 504 9.70 22.06 31.39
CA GLU A 504 11.17 22.05 31.31
C GLU A 504 11.65 20.81 30.56
N ASP A 505 12.61 21.00 29.64
CA ASP A 505 13.17 19.93 28.82
C ASP A 505 14.05 19.01 29.69
N VAL A 506 13.47 17.86 30.07
CA VAL A 506 14.06 16.86 30.93
C VAL A 506 13.97 15.51 30.22
N GLU A 507 15.05 14.73 30.31
CA GLU A 507 15.15 13.42 29.66
C GLU A 507 14.02 12.49 30.13
N PRO A 508 13.22 11.91 29.21
CA PRO A 508 12.13 11.01 29.56
C PRO A 508 12.65 9.67 30.10
N ARG A 509 11.77 8.90 30.73
CA ARG A 509 12.09 7.56 31.24
C ARG A 509 11.47 6.49 30.35
N SER A 510 12.19 6.10 29.29
CA SER A 510 11.73 5.04 28.38
C SER A 510 11.93 3.64 28.96
N TYR A 511 11.00 2.73 28.66
CA TYR A 511 11.03 1.33 29.09
C TYR A 511 10.41 0.40 28.04
N VAL A 512 10.68 -0.90 28.17
CA VAL A 512 10.10 -1.95 27.32
C VAL A 512 9.46 -3.01 28.18
N LEU A 513 8.17 -3.27 27.96
CA LEU A 513 7.39 -4.33 28.58
C LEU A 513 7.56 -5.63 27.80
N GLN A 514 8.07 -6.67 28.45
CA GLN A 514 8.16 -8.03 27.94
C GLN A 514 7.09 -8.92 28.60
N PRO A 515 5.95 -9.17 27.93
CA PRO A 515 4.91 -10.02 28.47
C PRO A 515 5.22 -11.50 28.29
N SER A 516 4.72 -12.31 29.21
CA SER A 516 4.69 -13.76 29.14
C SER A 516 3.33 -14.25 29.62
N TYR A 517 2.65 -15.03 28.79
CA TYR A 517 1.31 -15.52 29.03
C TYR A 517 1.27 -17.04 29.04
N SER A 518 0.52 -17.61 30.00
CA SER A 518 0.24 -19.04 30.07
C SER A 518 -1.17 -19.31 30.59
N LEU A 519 -1.90 -20.19 29.90
CA LEU A 519 -3.20 -20.70 30.37
C LEU A 519 -2.97 -21.75 31.46
N ILE A 520 -3.54 -21.54 32.65
CA ILE A 520 -3.42 -22.47 33.79
C ILE A 520 -4.59 -23.44 33.81
N ASP A 521 -5.81 -22.90 33.69
CA ASP A 521 -7.05 -23.65 33.62
C ASP A 521 -7.92 -23.06 32.51
N GLU A 522 -8.39 -23.90 31.60
CA GLU A 522 -9.28 -23.46 30.52
C GLU A 522 -10.66 -23.08 31.09
N GLY A 523 -11.04 -23.58 32.27
CA GLY A 523 -12.37 -23.37 32.85
C GLY A 523 -13.44 -24.27 32.20
N GLU A 524 -14.68 -24.15 32.64
CA GLU A 524 -15.80 -24.90 32.07
C GLU A 524 -16.42 -24.17 30.87
N GLU A 525 -16.57 -24.89 29.74
CA GLU A 525 -17.33 -24.37 28.60
C GLU A 525 -18.78 -24.09 29.03
N PRO A 526 -19.36 -22.91 28.71
CA PRO A 526 -20.72 -22.58 29.12
C PRO A 526 -21.71 -23.59 28.55
N TRP A 527 -22.39 -24.34 29.43
CA TRP A 527 -23.45 -25.25 29.01
C TRP A 527 -24.70 -24.46 28.64
N PHE A 528 -25.00 -24.39 27.35
CA PHE A 528 -26.25 -23.81 26.88
C PHE A 528 -27.33 -24.89 26.79
N PRO A 529 -28.48 -24.75 27.48
CA PRO A 529 -29.63 -25.60 27.18
C PRO A 529 -30.04 -25.39 25.71
N PRO A 530 -30.47 -26.44 24.99
CA PRO A 530 -30.98 -26.26 23.64
C PRO A 530 -32.13 -25.26 23.66
N SER A 531 -32.10 -24.27 22.78
CA SER A 531 -33.15 -23.26 22.68
C SER A 531 -34.52 -23.92 22.48
N ASP A 532 -35.58 -23.27 22.98
CA ASP A 532 -36.96 -23.77 22.82
C ASP A 532 -37.29 -24.06 21.34
N ASP A 533 -36.73 -23.26 20.42
CA ASP A 533 -36.82 -23.48 18.98
C ASP A 533 -36.12 -24.77 18.54
N ALA A 534 -34.90 -25.05 19.04
CA ALA A 534 -34.19 -26.29 18.72
C ALA A 534 -34.92 -27.53 19.24
N VAL A 535 -35.55 -27.45 20.42
CA VAL A 535 -36.39 -28.52 20.96
C VAL A 535 -37.67 -28.71 20.12
N TYR A 536 -38.32 -27.61 19.73
CA TYR A 536 -39.51 -27.62 18.87
C TYR A 536 -39.24 -28.23 17.50
N TRP A 537 -38.23 -27.73 16.79
CA TRP A 537 -37.82 -28.24 15.48
C TRP A 537 -37.27 -29.67 15.57
N GLY A 538 -36.57 -30.01 16.65
CA GLY A 538 -36.11 -31.38 16.92
C GLY A 538 -37.26 -32.37 17.11
N ASN A 539 -38.40 -31.94 17.67
CA ASN A 539 -39.59 -32.78 17.81
C ASN A 539 -40.32 -32.95 16.46
N ILE A 540 -40.45 -31.86 15.69
CA ILE A 540 -40.99 -31.92 14.32
C ILE A 540 -40.15 -32.82 13.42
N ALA A 541 -38.82 -32.68 13.47
CA ALA A 541 -37.89 -33.49 12.69
C ALA A 541 -38.02 -34.98 13.02
N ARG A 542 -38.21 -35.34 14.30
CA ARG A 542 -38.45 -36.74 14.72
C ARG A 542 -39.75 -37.31 14.16
N TRP A 543 -40.84 -36.54 14.20
CA TRP A 543 -42.11 -36.97 13.60
C TRP A 543 -42.03 -37.08 12.08
N PHE A 544 -41.39 -36.11 11.43
CA PHE A 544 -41.19 -36.10 9.98
C PHE A 544 -40.34 -37.29 9.53
N MET A 545 -39.19 -37.52 10.18
CA MET A 545 -38.34 -38.68 9.90
C MET A 545 -39.06 -40.00 10.21
N GLY A 546 -39.82 -40.07 11.30
CA GLY A 546 -40.62 -41.26 11.65
C GLY A 546 -41.66 -41.62 10.57
N VAL A 547 -42.35 -40.63 10.01
CA VAL A 547 -43.28 -40.83 8.88
C VAL A 547 -42.51 -41.22 7.62
N LEU A 548 -41.36 -40.60 7.36
CA LEU A 548 -40.51 -40.91 6.22
C LEU A 548 -40.01 -42.38 6.26
N PHE A 549 -39.62 -42.87 7.43
CA PHE A 549 -39.20 -44.26 7.64
C PHE A 549 -40.35 -45.28 7.53
N LEU A 550 -41.61 -44.86 7.63
CA LEU A 550 -42.78 -45.71 7.40
C LEU A 550 -43.21 -45.80 5.92
N LEU A 551 -42.74 -44.89 5.06
CA LEU A 551 -43.03 -44.93 3.62
C LEU A 551 -42.64 -46.25 2.93
N PRO A 552 -41.48 -46.87 3.20
CA PRO A 552 -41.13 -48.18 2.63
C PRO A 552 -42.10 -49.29 3.01
N VAL A 553 -42.62 -49.28 4.24
CA VAL A 553 -43.60 -50.26 4.73
C VAL A 553 -44.96 -50.06 4.06
N LEU A 554 -45.38 -48.80 3.93
CA LEU A 554 -46.63 -48.44 3.26
C LEU A 554 -46.57 -48.78 1.76
N TYR A 555 -45.43 -48.51 1.12
CA TYR A 555 -45.13 -48.92 -0.26
C TYR A 555 -45.19 -50.45 -0.41
N LEU A 556 -44.55 -51.21 0.49
CA LEU A 556 -44.56 -52.66 0.47
C LEU A 556 -45.98 -53.23 0.68
N GLY A 557 -46.78 -52.61 1.56
CA GLY A 557 -48.19 -52.96 1.77
C GLY A 557 -49.03 -52.78 0.49
N VAL A 558 -48.90 -51.63 -0.18
CA VAL A 558 -49.58 -51.36 -1.45
C VAL A 558 -49.10 -52.30 -2.56
N HIS A 559 -47.80 -52.59 -2.61
CA HIS A 559 -47.21 -53.49 -3.61
C HIS A 559 -47.70 -54.93 -3.45
N VAL A 560 -47.73 -55.47 -2.23
CA VAL A 560 -48.21 -56.82 -1.93
C VAL A 560 -49.71 -56.97 -2.22
N GLN A 561 -50.50 -55.94 -1.92
CA GLN A 561 -51.94 -55.97 -2.21
C GLN A 561 -52.20 -55.97 -3.72
N ARG A 562 -51.45 -55.16 -4.49
CA ARG A 562 -51.50 -55.16 -5.96
C ARG A 562 -51.06 -56.48 -6.57
N SER A 563 -49.99 -57.12 -6.05
CA SER A 563 -49.53 -58.41 -6.58
C SER A 563 -50.51 -59.54 -6.32
N ARG A 564 -51.18 -59.56 -5.14
CA ARG A 564 -52.23 -60.54 -4.84
C ARG A 564 -53.45 -60.39 -5.76
N SER A 565 -53.88 -59.16 -6.06
CA SER A 565 -54.96 -58.92 -7.02
C SER A 565 -54.58 -59.31 -8.45
N TYR A 566 -53.31 -59.14 -8.84
CA TYR A 566 -52.82 -59.55 -10.17
C TYR A 566 -52.71 -61.07 -10.29
N ALA A 567 -52.16 -61.77 -9.29
CA ALA A 567 -52.05 -63.23 -9.26
C ALA A 567 -53.41 -63.94 -9.30
N ALA A 568 -54.44 -63.40 -8.64
CA ALA A 568 -55.81 -63.92 -8.71
C ALA A 568 -56.44 -63.79 -10.10
N SER A 569 -56.18 -62.70 -10.83
CA SER A 569 -56.68 -62.50 -12.21
C SER A 569 -55.94 -63.34 -13.27
N VAL A 570 -54.76 -63.85 -12.93
CA VAL A 570 -53.89 -64.66 -13.80
C VAL A 570 -54.24 -66.15 -13.74
N ALA A 571 -54.77 -66.64 -12.61
CA ALA A 571 -55.17 -68.04 -12.44
C ALA A 571 -56.46 -68.44 -13.19
N GLU A 572 -57.27 -67.48 -13.66
CA GLU A 572 -58.61 -67.75 -14.23
C GLU A 572 -58.61 -68.04 -15.75
N LYS A 573 -57.50 -67.81 -16.47
CA LYS A 573 -57.42 -68.00 -17.94
C LYS A 573 -56.58 -69.22 -18.33
N LYS A 574 -57.23 -70.33 -18.70
CA LYS A 574 -56.61 -71.53 -19.30
C LYS A 574 -56.38 -71.34 -20.82
N GLN A 575 -55.38 -72.01 -21.42
CA GLN A 575 -55.01 -71.96 -22.87
C GLN A 575 -54.39 -70.64 -23.40
N ARG A 576 -53.33 -70.15 -22.74
CA ARG A 576 -52.70 -68.85 -23.04
C ARG A 576 -52.07 -68.71 -24.44
N LEU A 577 -51.43 -69.75 -24.98
CA LEU A 577 -50.77 -69.66 -26.29
C LEU A 577 -51.79 -69.45 -27.42
N ALA A 578 -52.88 -70.21 -27.41
CA ALA A 578 -53.98 -70.06 -28.36
C ALA A 578 -54.67 -68.69 -28.25
N TRP A 579 -54.77 -68.16 -27.03
CA TRP A 579 -55.29 -66.81 -26.78
C TRP A 579 -54.39 -65.72 -27.39
N TYR A 580 -53.06 -65.80 -27.23
CA TYR A 580 -52.13 -64.84 -27.85
C TYR A 580 -52.18 -64.89 -29.38
N THR A 581 -52.19 -66.09 -29.99
CA THR A 581 -52.33 -66.25 -31.45
C THR A 581 -53.64 -65.65 -31.97
N SER A 582 -54.78 -65.95 -31.32
CA SER A 582 -56.09 -65.39 -31.71
C SER A 582 -56.15 -63.85 -31.63
N ARG A 583 -55.42 -63.26 -30.68
CA ARG A 583 -55.40 -61.80 -30.49
C ARG A 583 -54.51 -61.10 -31.52
N LEU A 584 -53.43 -61.74 -31.96
CA LEU A 584 -52.61 -61.29 -33.08
C LEU A 584 -53.38 -61.37 -34.41
N ASP A 585 -54.16 -62.44 -34.63
CA ASP A 585 -54.99 -62.60 -35.84
C ASP A 585 -56.13 -61.58 -35.91
N SER A 586 -56.67 -61.17 -34.74
CA SER A 586 -57.71 -60.15 -34.64
C SER A 586 -57.21 -58.69 -34.79
N GLY A 587 -55.89 -58.46 -34.73
CA GLY A 587 -55.28 -57.14 -34.82
C GLY A 587 -55.45 -56.24 -33.57
N GLU A 588 -56.05 -56.74 -32.48
CA GLU A 588 -56.37 -55.93 -31.29
C GLU A 588 -55.19 -55.71 -30.32
N SER A 589 -54.01 -56.32 -30.54
CA SER A 589 -52.83 -56.13 -29.68
C SER A 589 -51.54 -55.90 -30.46
N ASN A 590 -50.72 -54.96 -30.01
CA ASN A 590 -49.37 -54.73 -30.53
C ASN A 590 -48.46 -55.90 -30.10
N VAL A 591 -47.69 -56.47 -31.05
CA VAL A 591 -46.74 -57.58 -30.83
C VAL A 591 -45.84 -57.34 -29.61
N LYS A 592 -45.39 -56.10 -29.40
CA LYS A 592 -44.53 -55.74 -28.26
C LYS A 592 -45.23 -55.87 -26.90
N GLN A 593 -46.53 -55.58 -26.83
CA GLN A 593 -47.32 -55.77 -25.60
C GLN A 593 -47.56 -57.26 -25.32
N ALA A 594 -47.86 -58.05 -26.36
CA ALA A 594 -48.05 -59.50 -26.21
C ALA A 594 -46.79 -60.21 -25.71
N ARG A 595 -45.60 -59.83 -26.19
CA ARG A 595 -44.31 -60.34 -25.69
C ARG A 595 -44.07 -60.00 -24.22
N THR A 596 -44.31 -58.74 -23.85
CA THR A 596 -44.14 -58.28 -22.46
C THR A 596 -45.09 -59.01 -21.50
N ASP A 597 -46.32 -59.27 -21.94
CA ASP A 597 -47.30 -60.02 -21.15
C ASP A 597 -46.98 -61.53 -21.09
N MET A 598 -46.39 -62.10 -22.14
CA MET A 598 -45.89 -63.48 -22.16
C MET A 598 -44.71 -63.68 -21.20
N ALA A 599 -43.74 -62.77 -21.18
CA ALA A 599 -42.63 -62.77 -20.22
C ALA A 599 -43.12 -62.71 -18.76
N LYS A 600 -44.11 -61.83 -18.48
CA LYS A 600 -44.76 -61.76 -17.15
C LYS A 600 -45.52 -63.05 -16.81
N ALA A 601 -46.10 -63.72 -17.81
CA ALA A 601 -46.79 -64.98 -17.61
C ALA A 601 -45.84 -66.13 -17.23
N LEU A 602 -44.61 -66.17 -17.75
CA LEU A 602 -43.60 -67.19 -17.38
C LEU A 602 -43.35 -67.23 -15.86
N HIS A 603 -43.11 -66.06 -15.26
CA HIS A 603 -42.90 -65.96 -13.82
C HIS A 603 -44.14 -66.33 -13.00
N ALA A 604 -45.33 -65.95 -13.47
CA ALA A 604 -46.56 -66.26 -12.75
C ALA A 604 -46.94 -67.76 -12.86
N VAL A 605 -46.68 -68.39 -14.00
CA VAL A 605 -46.95 -69.82 -14.22
C VAL A 605 -45.95 -70.71 -13.47
N ALA A 606 -44.68 -70.30 -13.35
CA ALA A 606 -43.69 -71.01 -12.54
C ALA A 606 -44.10 -71.16 -11.06
N GLN A 607 -44.96 -70.27 -10.54
CA GLN A 607 -45.47 -70.34 -9.15
C GLN A 607 -46.65 -71.31 -8.98
N LEU A 608 -47.27 -71.77 -10.06
CA LEU A 608 -48.39 -72.72 -10.02
C LEU A 608 -47.88 -74.16 -9.86
N ALA A 609 -48.73 -75.08 -9.36
CA ALA A 609 -48.40 -76.51 -9.35
C ALA A 609 -48.08 -76.98 -10.79
N TRP A 610 -47.17 -77.95 -10.95
CA TRP A 610 -46.69 -78.36 -12.28
C TRP A 610 -47.84 -78.69 -13.24
N GLN A 611 -48.85 -79.42 -12.78
CA GLN A 611 -50.04 -79.75 -13.60
C GLN A 611 -50.86 -78.51 -13.99
N ASP A 612 -51.04 -77.55 -13.09
CA ASP A 612 -51.74 -76.30 -13.39
C ASP A 612 -50.96 -75.44 -14.39
N GLY A 613 -49.63 -75.44 -14.30
CA GLY A 613 -48.76 -74.73 -15.24
C GLY A 613 -48.78 -75.35 -16.63
N LEU A 614 -48.89 -76.67 -16.72
CA LEU A 614 -49.09 -77.41 -17.96
C LEU A 614 -50.43 -77.05 -18.64
N GLU A 615 -51.52 -76.94 -17.88
CA GLU A 615 -52.82 -76.52 -18.40
C GLU A 615 -52.87 -75.03 -18.80
N ALA A 616 -52.10 -74.18 -18.12
CA ALA A 616 -52.08 -72.74 -18.37
C ALA A 616 -51.54 -72.38 -19.76
N TRP A 617 -50.51 -73.08 -20.26
CA TRP A 617 -49.94 -72.84 -21.58
C TRP A 617 -50.80 -73.38 -22.74
N GLY A 618 -51.53 -74.47 -22.52
CA GLY A 618 -52.39 -75.12 -23.52
C GLY A 618 -51.88 -76.50 -23.94
N PRO A 619 -52.44 -77.10 -25.02
CA PRO A 619 -52.06 -78.44 -25.47
C PRO A 619 -50.56 -78.49 -25.79
N LYS A 620 -49.85 -79.42 -25.14
CA LYS A 620 -48.40 -79.58 -25.22
C LYS A 620 -48.01 -80.20 -26.56
N ARG A 621 -46.84 -79.84 -27.09
CA ARG A 621 -46.29 -80.49 -28.29
C ARG A 621 -45.47 -81.73 -27.92
N LEU A 622 -44.68 -81.67 -26.84
CA LEU A 622 -43.87 -82.78 -26.33
C LEU A 622 -43.83 -82.77 -24.79
N GLU A 623 -43.73 -83.95 -24.18
CA GLU A 623 -43.55 -84.13 -22.73
C GLU A 623 -42.65 -85.34 -22.47
N HIS A 624 -41.69 -85.18 -21.56
CA HIS A 624 -40.83 -86.25 -21.09
C HIS A 624 -40.73 -86.18 -19.57
N ARG A 625 -41.01 -87.28 -18.88
CA ARG A 625 -40.96 -87.33 -17.41
C ARG A 625 -40.21 -88.57 -16.96
N THR A 626 -39.15 -88.37 -16.19
CA THR A 626 -38.42 -89.39 -15.46
C THR A 626 -38.80 -89.34 -13.96
N GLU A 627 -38.15 -90.16 -13.13
CA GLU A 627 -38.32 -90.11 -11.68
C GLU A 627 -37.80 -88.79 -11.07
N ASP A 628 -36.77 -88.20 -11.69
CA ASP A 628 -36.04 -87.05 -11.16
C ASP A 628 -36.37 -85.72 -11.84
N VAL A 629 -36.71 -85.73 -13.13
CA VAL A 629 -37.01 -84.49 -13.89
C VAL A 629 -38.20 -84.66 -14.83
N ALA A 630 -38.97 -83.59 -15.01
CA ALA A 630 -39.99 -83.48 -16.03
C ALA A 630 -39.71 -82.29 -16.97
N LEU A 631 -39.78 -82.55 -18.27
CA LEU A 631 -39.61 -81.60 -19.35
C LEU A 631 -40.90 -81.51 -20.15
N ALA A 632 -41.30 -80.30 -20.52
CA ALA A 632 -42.44 -80.07 -21.40
C ALA A 632 -42.12 -78.93 -22.38
N VAL A 633 -42.52 -79.10 -23.64
CA VAL A 633 -42.21 -78.13 -24.70
C VAL A 633 -43.47 -77.74 -25.46
N TRP A 634 -43.58 -76.45 -25.74
CA TRP A 634 -44.65 -75.87 -26.55
C TRP A 634 -44.05 -75.07 -27.72
N SER A 635 -44.68 -75.18 -28.89
CA SER A 635 -44.38 -74.31 -30.03
C SER A 635 -45.12 -72.98 -29.88
N VAL A 636 -44.45 -71.88 -30.18
CA VAL A 636 -45.00 -70.52 -30.15
C VAL A 636 -45.09 -69.98 -31.58
N ASP A 637 -46.05 -69.09 -31.84
CA ASP A 637 -46.21 -68.41 -33.13
C ASP A 637 -44.97 -67.55 -33.45
N GLU A 638 -44.40 -67.70 -34.66
CA GLU A 638 -43.18 -67.02 -35.08
C GLU A 638 -43.28 -65.49 -35.04
N ARG A 639 -44.48 -64.90 -35.18
CA ARG A 639 -44.69 -63.45 -35.07
C ARG A 639 -44.30 -62.90 -33.69
N LEU A 640 -44.29 -63.76 -32.68
CA LEU A 640 -43.90 -63.41 -31.32
C LEU A 640 -42.38 -63.41 -31.10
N ALA A 641 -41.57 -63.86 -32.05
CA ALA A 641 -40.11 -63.84 -31.94
C ALA A 641 -39.55 -62.42 -31.96
N ASN A 642 -38.63 -62.09 -31.05
CA ASN A 642 -37.93 -60.82 -31.00
C ASN A 642 -37.08 -60.56 -32.24
N GLN A 643 -36.51 -61.62 -32.83
CA GLN A 643 -35.75 -61.53 -34.08
C GLN A 643 -36.56 -62.06 -35.27
N GLU A 644 -36.46 -61.36 -36.40
CA GLU A 644 -37.15 -61.75 -37.64
C GLU A 644 -36.57 -63.08 -38.16
N GLY A 645 -37.44 -64.08 -38.38
CA GLY A 645 -37.05 -65.42 -38.85
C GLY A 645 -36.67 -66.42 -37.75
N ALA A 646 -36.58 -66.00 -36.49
CA ALA A 646 -36.32 -66.89 -35.36
C ALA A 646 -37.58 -67.68 -34.96
N TRP A 647 -37.37 -68.90 -34.44
CA TRP A 647 -38.42 -69.80 -34.00
C TRP A 647 -38.53 -69.79 -32.46
N PRO A 648 -39.60 -69.18 -31.89
CA PRO A 648 -39.80 -69.14 -30.45
C PRO A 648 -40.45 -70.43 -29.95
N ILE A 649 -39.92 -70.98 -28.86
CA ILE A 649 -40.46 -72.14 -28.16
C ILE A 649 -40.52 -71.88 -26.65
N VAL A 650 -41.51 -72.45 -25.97
CA VAL A 650 -41.54 -72.45 -24.51
C VAL A 650 -41.05 -73.81 -24.02
N VAL A 651 -40.12 -73.80 -23.07
CA VAL A 651 -39.61 -74.99 -22.39
C VAL A 651 -39.89 -74.88 -20.90
N GLY A 652 -40.56 -75.87 -20.36
CA GLY A 652 -40.77 -76.05 -18.92
C GLY A 652 -39.85 -77.14 -18.39
N VAL A 653 -39.14 -76.86 -17.32
CA VAL A 653 -38.30 -77.81 -16.58
C VAL A 653 -38.76 -77.88 -15.14
N HIS A 654 -38.99 -79.08 -14.64
CA HIS A 654 -39.36 -79.32 -13.25
C HIS A 654 -38.49 -80.42 -12.64
N VAL A 655 -37.72 -80.04 -11.62
CA VAL A 655 -36.92 -80.96 -10.82
C VAL A 655 -37.82 -81.57 -9.75
N ILE A 656 -38.02 -82.89 -9.81
CA ILE A 656 -38.85 -83.65 -8.89
C ILE A 656 -38.00 -84.05 -7.68
N ASN A 657 -36.85 -84.67 -7.93
CA ASN A 657 -35.89 -85.16 -6.94
C ASN A 657 -34.45 -84.79 -7.33
N GLY A 658 -33.54 -84.77 -6.35
CA GLY A 658 -32.13 -84.42 -6.54
C GLY A 658 -31.86 -82.93 -6.75
N THR A 659 -30.58 -82.55 -6.73
CA THR A 659 -30.10 -81.20 -7.05
C THR A 659 -29.30 -81.26 -8.34
N TRP A 660 -29.67 -80.46 -9.33
CA TRP A 660 -28.93 -80.33 -10.57
C TRP A 660 -27.92 -79.20 -10.46
N ASP A 661 -26.66 -79.46 -10.76
CA ASP A 661 -25.58 -78.49 -10.87
C ASP A 661 -25.10 -78.39 -12.32
N LEU A 662 -24.69 -77.17 -12.74
CA LEU A 662 -24.26 -76.88 -14.11
C LEU A 662 -25.27 -77.37 -15.16
N ALA A 663 -26.56 -77.19 -14.88
CA ALA A 663 -27.60 -77.64 -15.78
C ALA A 663 -27.64 -76.75 -17.03
N ALA A 664 -27.77 -77.37 -18.20
CA ALA A 664 -27.91 -76.69 -19.47
C ALA A 664 -28.93 -77.40 -20.37
N LEU A 665 -29.83 -76.64 -20.99
CA LEU A 665 -30.71 -77.13 -22.05
C LEU A 665 -30.00 -76.99 -23.38
N ARG A 666 -29.93 -78.07 -24.15
CA ARG A 666 -29.32 -78.13 -25.47
C ARG A 666 -30.39 -78.37 -26.54
N PHE A 667 -30.31 -77.61 -27.63
CA PHE A 667 -31.24 -77.59 -28.75
C PHE A 667 -30.54 -78.05 -30.03
N ASP A 668 -30.56 -79.36 -30.31
CA ASP A 668 -29.82 -79.96 -31.43
C ASP A 668 -30.73 -80.16 -32.66
N ALA A 669 -30.18 -80.02 -33.87
CA ALA A 669 -30.92 -80.29 -35.11
C ALA A 669 -30.54 -81.69 -35.64
N PRO A 670 -31.44 -82.70 -35.58
CA PRO A 670 -31.10 -84.06 -36.02
C PRO A 670 -30.78 -84.14 -37.52
N GLU A 671 -31.40 -83.29 -38.34
CA GLU A 671 -31.11 -83.11 -39.75
C GLU A 671 -31.16 -81.62 -40.12
N GLY A 672 -30.12 -81.11 -40.79
CA GLY A 672 -30.04 -79.72 -41.28
C GLY A 672 -28.89 -78.92 -40.66
N GLU A 673 -28.97 -77.59 -40.77
CA GLU A 673 -28.04 -76.68 -40.11
C GLU A 673 -28.34 -76.61 -38.59
N PRO A 674 -27.30 -76.53 -37.73
CA PRO A 674 -27.49 -76.46 -36.28
C PRO A 674 -28.24 -75.19 -35.89
N TYR A 675 -29.03 -75.27 -34.82
CA TYR A 675 -29.73 -74.12 -34.28
C TYR A 675 -28.81 -73.28 -33.39
N GLU A 676 -28.92 -71.96 -33.49
CA GLU A 676 -28.32 -71.03 -32.54
C GLU A 676 -29.41 -70.40 -31.68
N VAL A 677 -29.24 -70.46 -30.37
CA VAL A 677 -30.08 -69.72 -29.43
C VAL A 677 -29.71 -68.24 -29.54
N VAL A 678 -30.66 -67.42 -29.96
CA VAL A 678 -30.45 -65.97 -30.15
C VAL A 678 -31.10 -65.13 -29.06
N HIS A 679 -32.07 -65.71 -28.35
CA HIS A 679 -32.73 -65.04 -27.24
C HIS A 679 -33.32 -66.04 -26.25
N VAL A 680 -33.26 -65.70 -24.95
CA VAL A 680 -33.89 -66.47 -23.87
C VAL A 680 -34.53 -65.52 -22.87
N GLU A 681 -35.77 -65.83 -22.47
CA GLU A 681 -36.51 -65.09 -21.46
C GLU A 681 -37.15 -66.04 -20.43
N PRO A 682 -36.99 -65.84 -19.10
CA PRO A 682 -36.13 -64.85 -18.42
C PRO A 682 -34.64 -65.01 -18.80
N ARG A 683 -33.85 -63.95 -18.59
CA ARG A 683 -32.48 -63.83 -19.12
C ARG A 683 -31.52 -64.83 -18.45
N PHE A 684 -31.32 -65.98 -19.10
CA PHE A 684 -30.26 -66.95 -18.79
C PHE A 684 -29.06 -66.76 -19.71
N LEU A 685 -27.90 -67.27 -19.30
CA LEU A 685 -26.72 -67.33 -20.18
C LEU A 685 -27.01 -68.37 -21.26
N PHE A 686 -26.73 -68.05 -22.52
CA PHE A 686 -26.83 -69.01 -23.62
C PHE A 686 -25.63 -68.83 -24.54
N GLN A 687 -25.21 -69.92 -25.18
CA GLN A 687 -24.10 -69.93 -26.12
C GLN A 687 -24.32 -71.03 -27.15
N GLY A 688 -24.28 -70.67 -28.45
CA GLY A 688 -24.54 -71.62 -29.52
C GLY A 688 -25.94 -72.23 -29.37
N GLU A 689 -26.01 -73.56 -29.25
CA GLU A 689 -27.24 -74.34 -29.11
C GLU A 689 -27.65 -74.60 -27.64
N GLU A 690 -26.97 -74.01 -26.66
CA GLU A 690 -27.19 -74.29 -25.23
C GLU A 690 -27.66 -73.07 -24.42
N VAL A 691 -28.52 -73.34 -23.43
CA VAL A 691 -29.00 -72.39 -22.41
C VAL A 691 -28.65 -72.92 -21.03
N PHE A 692 -27.83 -72.18 -20.29
CA PHE A 692 -27.36 -72.56 -18.96
C PHE A 692 -28.36 -72.16 -17.89
N LEU A 693 -28.89 -73.14 -17.16
CA LEU A 693 -29.84 -73.00 -16.04
C LEU A 693 -29.16 -72.95 -14.67
N ASP A 694 -27.86 -73.20 -14.62
CA ASP A 694 -27.03 -73.21 -13.41
C ASP A 694 -27.49 -74.29 -12.40
N THR A 695 -27.63 -73.98 -11.11
CA THR A 695 -28.08 -74.93 -10.08
C THR A 695 -29.60 -74.90 -9.87
N MET A 696 -30.26 -76.05 -9.99
CA MET A 696 -31.70 -76.24 -9.74
C MET A 696 -31.94 -77.29 -8.65
N GLY A 697 -32.53 -76.87 -7.53
CA GLY A 697 -32.86 -77.77 -6.41
C GLY A 697 -34.18 -78.53 -6.56
N PRO A 698 -34.47 -79.47 -5.64
CA PRO A 698 -35.69 -80.27 -5.67
C PRO A 698 -36.95 -79.40 -5.52
N GLY A 699 -37.97 -79.68 -6.34
CA GLY A 699 -39.21 -78.92 -6.41
C GLY A 699 -39.16 -77.65 -7.28
N HIS A 700 -37.97 -77.30 -7.79
CA HIS A 700 -37.79 -76.15 -8.67
C HIS A 700 -38.56 -76.33 -9.98
N ARG A 701 -39.16 -75.25 -10.46
CA ARG A 701 -39.97 -75.17 -11.69
C ARG A 701 -39.55 -73.91 -12.43
N THR A 702 -39.06 -74.09 -13.64
CA THR A 702 -38.71 -72.96 -14.50
C THR A 702 -39.41 -73.11 -15.84
N TYR A 703 -39.86 -71.98 -16.38
CA TYR A 703 -40.40 -71.87 -17.73
C TYR A 703 -39.63 -70.80 -18.47
N LEU A 704 -39.19 -71.13 -19.67
CA LEU A 704 -38.30 -70.32 -20.48
C LEU A 704 -38.91 -70.19 -21.86
N VAL A 705 -38.82 -69.01 -22.44
CA VAL A 705 -38.98 -68.82 -23.88
C VAL A 705 -37.59 -68.81 -24.48
N VAL A 706 -37.35 -69.66 -25.47
CA VAL A 706 -36.09 -69.75 -26.20
C VAL A 706 -36.39 -69.45 -27.66
N GLU A 707 -35.65 -68.52 -28.26
CA GLU A 707 -35.73 -68.22 -29.68
C GLU A 707 -34.54 -68.85 -30.39
N LEU A 708 -34.83 -69.73 -31.34
CA LEU A 708 -33.85 -70.47 -32.13
C LEU A 708 -33.72 -69.87 -33.53
N SER A 709 -32.50 -69.57 -33.94
CA SER A 709 -32.16 -69.14 -35.29
C SER A 709 -31.57 -70.31 -36.07
N GLY A 710 -32.15 -70.62 -37.22
CA GLY A 710 -31.79 -71.77 -38.05
C GLY A 710 -32.91 -72.13 -39.02
N THR A 711 -32.59 -72.92 -40.03
CA THR A 711 -33.54 -73.32 -41.10
C THR A 711 -33.98 -74.78 -41.03
N ALA A 712 -33.45 -75.55 -40.07
CA ALA A 712 -33.79 -76.96 -39.89
C ALA A 712 -35.29 -77.16 -39.61
N ALA A 713 -35.86 -78.28 -40.02
CA ALA A 713 -37.29 -78.54 -39.83
C ALA A 713 -37.64 -79.07 -38.43
N GLN A 714 -36.64 -79.55 -37.68
CA GLN A 714 -36.83 -80.26 -36.41
C GLN A 714 -35.76 -79.89 -35.39
N VAL A 715 -36.12 -79.88 -34.10
CA VAL A 715 -35.20 -79.66 -32.99
C VAL A 715 -35.40 -80.70 -31.89
N ASP A 716 -34.30 -81.25 -31.40
CA ASP A 716 -34.24 -82.13 -30.23
C ASP A 716 -33.88 -81.34 -28.98
N LEU A 717 -34.53 -81.68 -27.87
CA LEU A 717 -34.28 -81.06 -26.58
C LEU A 717 -33.63 -82.05 -25.61
N GLU A 718 -32.49 -81.65 -25.06
CA GLU A 718 -31.76 -82.38 -24.03
C GLU A 718 -31.43 -81.48 -22.85
N LEU A 719 -31.60 -81.98 -21.62
CA LEU A 719 -31.11 -81.35 -20.41
C LEU A 719 -29.84 -82.08 -19.95
N ASN A 720 -28.72 -81.38 -19.94
CA ASN A 720 -27.40 -81.88 -19.51
C ASN A 720 -27.00 -81.25 -18.19
N GLY A 721 -26.29 -81.99 -17.32
CA GLY A 721 -25.77 -81.44 -16.08
C GLY A 721 -25.17 -82.49 -15.14
N ARG A 722 -25.02 -82.14 -13.87
CA ARG A 722 -24.68 -83.10 -12.80
C ARG A 722 -25.82 -83.17 -11.81
N MET A 723 -26.38 -84.35 -11.58
CA MET A 723 -27.40 -84.57 -10.56
C MET A 723 -26.72 -85.13 -9.31
N ASP A 724 -26.80 -84.39 -8.20
CA ASP A 724 -26.14 -84.69 -6.92
C ASP A 724 -24.64 -85.01 -7.07
N GLY A 725 -23.96 -84.31 -7.99
CA GLY A 725 -22.54 -84.44 -8.28
C GLY A 725 -22.16 -85.45 -9.38
N GLU A 726 -23.06 -86.32 -9.81
CA GLU A 726 -22.83 -87.31 -10.87
C GLU A 726 -23.32 -86.81 -12.24
N PRO A 727 -22.58 -87.01 -13.35
CA PRO A 727 -23.02 -86.60 -14.68
C PRO A 727 -24.34 -87.26 -15.09
N PHE A 728 -25.33 -86.46 -15.48
CA PHE A 728 -26.66 -86.93 -15.88
C PHE A 728 -27.19 -86.12 -17.08
N ALA A 729 -27.90 -86.80 -17.98
CA ALA A 729 -28.53 -86.20 -19.15
C ALA A 729 -29.94 -86.77 -19.35
N ALA A 730 -30.90 -85.91 -19.66
CA ALA A 730 -32.29 -86.27 -19.94
C ALA A 730 -32.71 -85.68 -21.30
N ARG A 731 -32.90 -86.55 -22.29
CA ARG A 731 -33.31 -86.17 -23.65
C ARG A 731 -34.76 -86.56 -23.92
N ILE A 732 -35.51 -85.67 -24.57
CA ILE A 732 -36.85 -86.00 -25.07
C ILE A 732 -36.68 -86.95 -26.28
N PRO A 733 -37.30 -88.14 -26.29
CA PRO A 733 -37.09 -89.13 -27.36
C PRO A 733 -37.63 -88.73 -28.75
N GLU A 734 -38.50 -87.73 -28.81
CA GLU A 734 -39.14 -87.24 -30.03
C GLU A 734 -38.67 -85.81 -30.36
N SER A 735 -38.43 -85.53 -31.64
CA SER A 735 -38.05 -84.21 -32.14
C SER A 735 -39.26 -83.28 -32.29
N LEU A 736 -39.11 -82.01 -31.91
CA LEU A 736 -40.13 -81.00 -32.13
C LEU A 736 -40.07 -80.52 -33.59
N VAL A 737 -41.19 -80.66 -34.32
CA VAL A 737 -41.30 -80.21 -35.71
C VAL A 737 -41.71 -78.74 -35.80
N ARG A 738 -40.95 -77.95 -36.56
CA ARG A 738 -41.30 -76.57 -36.95
C ARG A 738 -42.44 -76.65 -37.96
N SER A 739 -43.65 -76.25 -37.57
CA SER A 739 -44.83 -76.37 -38.43
C SER A 739 -44.75 -75.41 -39.61
N GLU A 740 -44.69 -75.93 -40.85
CA GLU A 740 -44.92 -75.18 -42.08
C GLU A 740 -46.39 -74.72 -42.17
N SER A 741 -46.58 -73.53 -42.73
CA SER A 741 -47.86 -72.85 -42.95
C SER A 741 -48.94 -73.76 -43.55
N THR A 742 -50.06 -73.90 -42.85
CA THR A 742 -51.33 -74.18 -43.54
C THR A 742 -51.81 -72.86 -44.14
N SER A 743 -51.94 -72.87 -45.47
CA SER A 743 -52.68 -71.88 -46.25
C SER A 743 -54.10 -71.65 -45.74
#